data_AF-A0A2G5DE88-F1
#
_entry.id   AF-A0A2G5DE88-F1
#
_cell.length_a   1.000
_cell.length_b   1.000
_cell.length_c   1.000
_cell.angle_alpha   90.00
_cell.angle_beta   90.00
_cell.angle_gamma   90.00
#
_symmetry.space_group_name_H-M   'P 1'
#
loop_
_entity.id
_entity.type
_entity.pdbx_description
1 polymer ?
#
loop_
_entity_poly.entity_id
_entity_poly.type
_entity_poly.pdbx_seq_one_letter_code
_entity_poly.pdbx_strand_id
1 'polypeptide(L)'
;MLFIFLHKTHSQQTYVNNKQLNCDQNDTSTSGYLCTQQTSCQSYLTFRAQTLYDSAATIGLLLNSDPSMIAQLNNITDVDKIPTNTLIIVPITNCSCSGNFFQYNTTYQLRYATETYFSLANNTYQGLTTCQALINQNPQYGVRNLVVGLRLSVPLRCACPSRNQTSDGVKFLLSYLVTWGDSIDSISDSFGVDQQSILDANQLSSYDLIFPFTPLLIPLTTQPTYNPNAKPPPESQPPTISTSPTDDNSNSNNSSSSSSKTWVFVGIGIGLFLLVLVLFGFWFLCFRGKGRGHGQGRSSQPILQGKEFSVSTDNQTTPEKNSQAFSVSSENVRILLDSSFNVYTFEELQTATNQFSEENRIKASVYRGVIKGDNAAIKRMKGNALNEINILKQINHSNVVRLSGYCMHEGNTYLVYEFMENGSLSDWLHEDMTCETPVAQLGWKQRVQIAYDVADGLNYLHNYANPAYVHKDLKSSNILLNGDLRAKIANFGMARAVENKEGEEEEEGLQLTRHVVGTQGYMAPEYIENGVVTPKLDVFAFGVVMLELLSGKEATTSFNFIGNDGKTVKGEMLLFVSINQVLEGENVREKLKNFIDPSLASEYPLELAFSMAQLAKICVAYDLSSRPTMFDVFVSLSKILSSSLDWDP
;
A
#
# COMPACT_ATOMS: atom_id res chain seq x y z
N MET A 1 0.19 -53.21 -13.36
CA MET A 1 -0.70 -52.07 -13.02
C MET A 1 -0.26 -50.87 -13.84
N LEU A 2 -0.98 -50.58 -14.92
CA LEU A 2 -0.88 -49.33 -15.66
C LEU A 2 -1.53 -48.25 -14.78
N PHE A 3 -0.77 -47.31 -14.22
CA PHE A 3 -1.35 -46.10 -13.68
C PHE A 3 -1.44 -45.08 -14.82
N ILE A 4 -2.66 -44.95 -15.35
CA ILE A 4 -3.04 -43.89 -16.26
C ILE A 4 -3.04 -42.59 -15.45
N PHE A 5 -2.09 -41.69 -15.72
CA PHE A 5 -2.21 -40.29 -15.35
C PHE A 5 -3.29 -39.67 -16.24
N LEU A 6 -4.53 -39.65 -15.76
CA LEU A 6 -5.57 -38.75 -16.28
C LEU A 6 -5.31 -37.37 -15.66
N HIS A 7 -4.41 -36.59 -16.26
CA HIS A 7 -4.51 -35.13 -16.15
C HIS A 7 -5.72 -34.70 -16.97
N LYS A 8 -6.85 -34.49 -16.29
CA LYS A 8 -7.93 -33.67 -16.84
C LYS A 8 -7.44 -32.21 -16.85
N THR A 9 -6.77 -31.81 -17.92
CA THR A 9 -6.49 -30.39 -18.21
C THR A 9 -7.79 -29.74 -18.68
N HIS A 10 -8.66 -29.33 -17.76
CA HIS A 10 -9.87 -28.56 -18.06
C HIS A 10 -9.61 -27.05 -18.15
N SER A 11 -8.44 -26.58 -17.73
CA SER A 11 -8.10 -25.16 -17.69
C SER A 11 -7.57 -24.64 -19.03
N GLN A 12 -8.09 -23.51 -19.49
CA GLN A 12 -7.65 -22.90 -20.74
C GLN A 12 -6.82 -21.63 -20.58
N GLN A 13 -7.09 -20.78 -19.59
CA GLN A 13 -6.41 -19.50 -19.44
C GLN A 13 -5.92 -19.32 -18.00
N THR A 14 -4.64 -19.04 -17.83
CA THR A 14 -4.09 -18.74 -16.50
C THR A 14 -4.59 -17.38 -16.04
N TYR A 15 -5.23 -17.35 -14.87
CA TYR A 15 -5.60 -16.11 -14.21
C TYR A 15 -4.37 -15.22 -13.95
N VAL A 16 -4.46 -13.95 -14.32
CA VAL A 16 -3.31 -13.03 -14.34
C VAL A 16 -2.84 -12.65 -12.93
N ASN A 17 -3.75 -12.63 -11.93
CA ASN A 17 -3.47 -12.23 -10.55
C ASN A 17 -2.76 -10.84 -10.51
N ASN A 18 -2.03 -10.53 -9.44
CA ASN A 18 -1.31 -9.27 -9.24
C ASN A 18 -0.07 -9.12 -10.15
N LYS A 19 0.20 -10.07 -11.04
CA LYS A 19 1.35 -10.00 -11.96
C LYS A 19 1.24 -8.81 -12.93
N GLN A 20 0.02 -8.38 -13.26
CA GLN A 20 -0.20 -7.18 -14.08
C GLN A 20 0.25 -5.88 -13.42
N LEU A 21 0.47 -5.88 -12.09
CA LEU A 21 0.91 -4.69 -11.37
C LEU A 21 2.42 -4.40 -11.52
N ASN A 22 3.19 -5.37 -12.03
CA ASN A 22 4.63 -5.24 -12.20
C ASN A 22 5.02 -5.18 -13.68
N CYS A 23 5.00 -3.98 -14.26
CA CYS A 23 5.25 -3.76 -15.70
C CYS A 23 6.65 -4.16 -16.17
N ASP A 24 7.60 -4.35 -15.25
CA ASP A 24 8.99 -4.72 -15.57
C ASP A 24 9.19 -6.25 -15.63
N GLN A 25 8.21 -7.04 -15.16
CA GLN A 25 8.23 -8.49 -15.24
C GLN A 25 7.33 -9.00 -16.36
N ASN A 26 7.94 -9.72 -17.31
CA ASN A 26 7.22 -10.37 -18.40
C ASN A 26 6.77 -11.78 -17.99
N ASP A 27 5.46 -11.95 -17.82
CA ASP A 27 4.79 -13.23 -17.65
C ASP A 27 3.89 -13.49 -18.88
N THR A 28 3.75 -14.74 -19.30
CA THR A 28 2.89 -15.07 -20.44
C THR A 28 1.43 -14.74 -20.16
N SER A 29 0.97 -14.88 -18.91
CA SER A 29 -0.40 -14.54 -18.50
C SER A 29 -0.70 -13.05 -18.60
N THR A 30 0.29 -12.16 -18.42
CA THR A 30 0.09 -10.71 -18.56
C THR A 30 0.03 -10.29 -20.03
N SER A 31 0.51 -11.10 -20.97
CA SER A 31 0.55 -10.75 -22.40
C SER A 31 -0.79 -10.92 -23.13
N GLY A 32 -1.68 -11.79 -22.65
CA GLY A 32 -3.01 -12.00 -23.23
C GLY A 32 -3.56 -13.39 -22.92
N TYR A 33 -4.73 -13.71 -23.46
CA TYR A 33 -5.29 -15.07 -23.40
C TYR A 33 -4.75 -15.90 -24.57
N LEU A 34 -4.28 -17.12 -24.32
CA LEU A 34 -3.70 -17.99 -25.35
C LEU A 34 -4.72 -18.38 -26.41
N CYS A 35 -4.28 -18.32 -27.66
CA CYS A 35 -5.04 -18.76 -28.81
C CYS A 35 -5.41 -20.24 -28.75
N THR A 36 -6.60 -20.55 -29.26
CA THR A 36 -7.11 -21.91 -29.35
C THR A 36 -7.29 -22.28 -30.83
N GLN A 37 -7.84 -23.46 -31.10
CA GLN A 37 -8.07 -23.89 -32.49
C GLN A 37 -9.10 -23.01 -33.21
N GLN A 38 -10.01 -22.38 -32.48
CA GLN A 38 -10.90 -21.37 -33.03
C GLN A 38 -10.14 -20.02 -33.05
N THR A 39 -9.98 -19.45 -34.24
CA THR A 39 -9.11 -18.27 -34.43
C THR A 39 -9.86 -16.94 -34.32
N SER A 40 -11.20 -16.95 -34.36
CA SER A 40 -12.03 -15.77 -34.11
C SER A 40 -13.44 -16.11 -33.62
N CYS A 41 -14.08 -15.16 -32.92
CA CYS A 41 -15.43 -15.29 -32.39
C CYS A 41 -16.01 -13.92 -31.97
N GLN A 42 -17.33 -13.91 -31.74
CA GLN A 42 -17.96 -12.90 -30.91
C GLN A 42 -17.58 -13.13 -29.44
N SER A 43 -17.14 -12.08 -28.76
CA SER A 43 -16.85 -12.06 -27.31
C SER A 43 -17.46 -10.81 -26.68
N TYR A 44 -17.30 -10.63 -25.38
CA TYR A 44 -17.83 -9.50 -24.63
C TYR A 44 -16.82 -9.06 -23.57
N LEU A 45 -16.82 -7.77 -23.23
CA LEU A 45 -16.06 -7.21 -22.12
C LEU A 45 -17.04 -6.57 -21.14
N THR A 46 -16.63 -6.40 -19.87
CA THR A 46 -17.29 -5.45 -18.98
C THR A 46 -16.47 -4.19 -18.82
N PHE A 47 -17.17 -3.07 -18.70
CA PHE A 47 -16.58 -1.77 -18.46
C PHE A 47 -17.43 -1.02 -17.45
N ARG A 48 -16.83 -0.37 -16.46
CA ARG A 48 -17.56 0.45 -15.51
C ARG A 48 -17.53 1.91 -15.95
N ALA A 49 -18.70 2.53 -16.09
CA ALA A 49 -18.80 3.92 -16.50
C ALA A 49 -17.96 4.82 -15.58
N GLN A 50 -17.19 5.72 -16.16
CA GLN A 50 -16.31 6.66 -15.45
C GLN A 50 -16.43 8.04 -16.07
N THR A 51 -16.01 9.11 -15.39
CA THR A 51 -16.33 10.50 -15.73
C THR A 51 -16.05 10.88 -17.20
N LEU A 52 -14.98 10.33 -17.81
CA LEU A 52 -14.61 10.56 -19.21
C LEU A 52 -15.24 9.59 -20.22
N TYR A 53 -15.81 8.49 -19.73
CA TYR A 53 -16.41 7.40 -20.51
C TYR A 53 -17.74 7.01 -19.84
N ASP A 54 -18.65 7.97 -19.81
CA ASP A 54 -19.92 7.96 -19.07
C ASP A 54 -21.13 7.74 -20.00
N SER A 55 -20.94 7.27 -21.23
CA SER A 55 -22.04 7.00 -22.19
C SER A 55 -21.66 5.87 -23.14
N ALA A 56 -22.64 5.21 -23.76
CA ALA A 56 -22.37 4.16 -24.74
C ALA A 56 -21.50 4.68 -25.90
N ALA A 57 -21.69 5.94 -26.32
CA ALA A 57 -20.86 6.61 -27.32
C ALA A 57 -19.39 6.75 -26.91
N THR A 58 -19.11 7.24 -25.71
CA THR A 58 -17.73 7.46 -25.23
C THR A 58 -17.03 6.13 -24.90
N ILE A 59 -17.74 5.17 -24.32
CA ILE A 59 -17.24 3.80 -24.08
C ILE A 59 -16.96 3.09 -25.41
N GLY A 60 -17.87 3.19 -26.37
CA GLY A 60 -17.70 2.64 -27.72
C GLY A 60 -16.48 3.22 -28.44
N LEU A 61 -16.23 4.53 -28.29
CA LEU A 61 -15.05 5.19 -28.83
C LEU A 61 -13.74 4.65 -28.19
N LEU A 62 -13.73 4.41 -26.87
CA LEU A 62 -12.55 3.89 -26.17
C LEU A 62 -12.26 2.44 -26.57
N LEU A 63 -13.28 1.59 -26.56
CA LEU A 63 -13.14 0.15 -26.73
C LEU A 63 -13.31 -0.33 -28.18
N ASN A 64 -13.52 0.61 -29.11
CA ASN A 64 -13.78 0.36 -30.53
C ASN A 64 -15.00 -0.56 -30.75
N SER A 65 -16.11 -0.28 -30.06
CA SER A 65 -17.38 -1.02 -30.17
C SER A 65 -18.52 -0.08 -30.55
N ASP A 66 -19.55 -0.62 -31.21
CA ASP A 66 -20.69 0.16 -31.72
C ASP A 66 -21.57 0.65 -30.56
N PRO A 67 -21.75 1.98 -30.38
CA PRO A 67 -22.57 2.54 -29.30
C PRO A 67 -24.00 2.02 -29.27
N SER A 68 -24.62 1.80 -30.44
CA SER A 68 -26.00 1.32 -30.53
C SER A 68 -26.15 -0.11 -30.03
N MET A 69 -25.13 -0.95 -30.27
CA MET A 69 -25.08 -2.32 -29.74
C MET A 69 -24.84 -2.33 -28.23
N ILE A 70 -23.98 -1.44 -27.71
CA ILE A 70 -23.78 -1.27 -26.27
C ILE A 70 -25.10 -0.84 -25.62
N ALA A 71 -25.78 0.15 -26.20
CA ALA A 71 -27.02 0.67 -25.67
C ALA A 71 -28.14 -0.37 -25.64
N GLN A 72 -28.33 -1.09 -26.76
CA GLN A 72 -29.32 -2.17 -26.85
C GLN A 72 -29.05 -3.28 -25.83
N LEU A 73 -27.79 -3.70 -25.66
CA LEU A 73 -27.42 -4.80 -24.77
C LEU A 73 -27.63 -4.46 -23.29
N ASN A 74 -27.48 -3.18 -22.92
CA ASN A 74 -27.59 -2.72 -21.53
C ASN A 74 -28.94 -2.02 -21.23
N ASN A 75 -29.85 -1.95 -22.20
CA ASN A 75 -31.12 -1.24 -22.09
C ASN A 75 -30.96 0.23 -21.65
N ILE A 76 -30.00 0.92 -22.26
CA ILE A 76 -29.70 2.35 -22.09
C ILE A 76 -29.81 3.06 -23.45
N THR A 77 -29.59 4.37 -23.49
CA THR A 77 -29.48 5.12 -24.73
C THR A 77 -28.01 5.32 -25.13
N ASP A 78 -27.78 5.70 -26.39
CA ASP A 78 -26.43 5.86 -26.93
C ASP A 78 -25.64 7.03 -26.31
N VAL A 79 -26.35 8.09 -25.91
CA VAL A 79 -25.76 9.40 -25.57
C VAL A 79 -26.01 9.85 -24.13
N ASP A 80 -27.00 9.29 -23.44
CA ASP A 80 -27.27 9.71 -22.07
C ASP A 80 -26.14 9.31 -21.14
N LYS A 81 -25.94 10.13 -20.11
CA LYS A 81 -24.96 9.85 -19.07
C LYS A 81 -25.40 8.66 -18.24
N ILE A 82 -24.51 7.69 -18.15
CA ILE A 82 -24.55 6.51 -17.31
C ILE A 82 -23.92 6.90 -15.97
N PRO A 83 -24.58 6.62 -14.83
CA PRO A 83 -24.00 6.88 -13.52
C PRO A 83 -22.64 6.20 -13.35
N THR A 84 -21.69 6.89 -12.72
CA THR A 84 -20.35 6.37 -12.44
C THR A 84 -20.43 5.03 -11.72
N ASN A 85 -19.49 4.14 -12.04
CA ASN A 85 -19.37 2.78 -11.51
C ASN A 85 -20.47 1.80 -11.96
N THR A 86 -21.41 2.22 -12.82
CA THR A 86 -22.38 1.29 -13.46
C THR A 86 -21.64 0.32 -14.38
N LEU A 87 -21.87 -0.98 -14.22
CA LEU A 87 -21.28 -2.00 -15.09
C LEU A 87 -22.02 -2.07 -16.42
N ILE A 88 -21.27 -1.97 -17.52
CA ILE A 88 -21.74 -2.00 -18.90
C ILE A 88 -21.11 -3.19 -19.60
N ILE A 89 -21.93 -4.00 -20.26
CA ILE A 89 -21.48 -5.09 -21.12
C ILE A 89 -21.23 -4.54 -22.53
N VAL A 90 -20.02 -4.78 -23.05
CA VAL A 90 -19.58 -4.25 -24.34
C VAL A 90 -19.37 -5.40 -25.32
N PRO A 91 -20.09 -5.46 -26.46
CA PRO A 91 -19.92 -6.51 -27.45
C PRO A 91 -18.63 -6.31 -28.25
N ILE A 92 -17.86 -7.38 -28.42
CA ILE A 92 -16.65 -7.42 -29.27
C ILE A 92 -16.90 -8.39 -30.43
N THR A 93 -17.10 -7.83 -31.62
CA THR A 93 -17.58 -8.56 -32.79
C THR A 93 -16.55 -9.48 -33.44
N ASN A 94 -15.26 -9.22 -33.21
CA ASN A 94 -14.18 -9.98 -33.83
C ASN A 94 -12.98 -10.15 -32.88
N CYS A 95 -13.21 -10.80 -31.74
CA CYS A 95 -12.09 -11.28 -30.94
C CYS A 95 -11.31 -12.29 -31.77
N SER A 96 -10.01 -12.07 -31.98
CA SER A 96 -9.22 -12.92 -32.88
C SER A 96 -7.77 -13.08 -32.43
N CYS A 97 -7.12 -14.10 -32.97
CA CYS A 97 -5.73 -14.40 -32.68
C CYS A 97 -4.77 -13.42 -33.36
N SER A 98 -3.93 -12.78 -32.55
CA SER A 98 -2.78 -11.99 -32.99
C SER A 98 -1.51 -12.57 -32.36
N GLY A 99 -0.69 -13.23 -33.18
CA GLY A 99 0.40 -14.07 -32.68
C GLY A 99 -0.14 -15.23 -31.84
N ASN A 100 0.28 -15.32 -30.58
CA ASN A 100 -0.13 -16.39 -29.66
C ASN A 100 -1.33 -16.04 -28.78
N PHE A 101 -1.84 -14.80 -28.86
CA PHE A 101 -2.86 -14.30 -27.93
C PHE A 101 -4.12 -13.86 -28.66
N PHE A 102 -5.28 -14.16 -28.09
CA PHE A 102 -6.53 -13.51 -28.45
C PHE A 102 -6.52 -12.07 -27.99
N GLN A 103 -6.89 -11.18 -28.90
CA GLN A 103 -7.06 -9.76 -28.60
C GLN A 103 -8.06 -9.10 -29.55
N TYR A 104 -8.54 -7.93 -29.13
CA TYR A 104 -9.26 -7.01 -29.98
C TYR A 104 -8.58 -5.64 -29.88
N ASN A 105 -8.12 -5.12 -31.02
CA ASN A 105 -7.30 -3.92 -31.02
C ASN A 105 -8.16 -2.66 -31.09
N THR A 106 -7.84 -1.70 -30.22
CA THR A 106 -8.29 -0.31 -30.29
C THR A 106 -7.08 0.62 -30.37
N THR A 107 -7.31 1.91 -30.55
CA THR A 107 -6.25 2.93 -30.50
C THR A 107 -6.56 3.97 -29.45
N TYR A 108 -5.55 4.34 -28.68
CA TYR A 108 -5.66 5.40 -27.68
C TYR A 108 -4.73 6.55 -28.04
N GLN A 109 -5.23 7.77 -28.01
CA GLN A 109 -4.38 8.96 -28.11
C GLN A 109 -4.11 9.48 -26.71
N LEU A 110 -2.83 9.55 -26.32
CA LEU A 110 -2.42 10.11 -25.04
C LEU A 110 -2.95 11.54 -24.90
N ARG A 111 -3.68 11.79 -23.82
CA ARG A 111 -4.31 13.07 -23.50
C ARG A 111 -3.49 13.87 -22.50
N TYR A 112 -2.76 13.19 -21.60
CA TYR A 112 -2.06 13.81 -20.49
C TYR A 112 -0.59 13.37 -20.41
N ALA A 113 0.29 14.28 -19.97
CA ALA A 113 1.72 14.00 -19.88
C ALA A 113 2.08 13.00 -18.74
N THR A 114 1.13 12.75 -17.84
CA THR A 114 1.24 11.82 -16.71
C THR A 114 0.80 10.39 -17.06
N GLU A 115 0.21 10.17 -18.23
CA GLU A 115 -0.24 8.85 -18.65
C GLU A 115 0.95 7.93 -18.94
N THR A 116 0.99 6.84 -18.18
CA THR A 116 1.92 5.72 -18.35
C THR A 116 1.17 4.49 -18.86
N TYR A 117 1.89 3.50 -19.40
CA TYR A 117 1.30 2.20 -19.74
C TYR A 117 0.56 1.55 -18.57
N PHE A 118 1.05 1.73 -17.34
CA PHE A 118 0.39 1.24 -16.12
C PHE A 118 -0.95 1.94 -15.88
N SER A 119 -0.96 3.28 -15.85
CA SER A 119 -2.20 4.04 -15.63
C SER A 119 -3.23 3.84 -16.75
N LEU A 120 -2.79 3.64 -18.00
CA LEU A 120 -3.70 3.32 -19.09
C LEU A 120 -4.32 1.94 -18.93
N ALA A 121 -3.51 0.92 -18.64
CA ALA A 121 -4.00 -0.44 -18.42
C ALA A 121 -4.99 -0.51 -17.25
N ASN A 122 -4.65 0.08 -16.12
CA ASN A 122 -5.40 -0.11 -14.87
C ASN A 122 -6.55 0.89 -14.69
N ASN A 123 -6.38 2.15 -15.10
CA ASN A 123 -7.36 3.20 -14.84
C ASN A 123 -8.24 3.45 -16.06
N THR A 124 -7.62 3.63 -17.24
CA THR A 124 -8.39 3.93 -18.46
C THR A 124 -9.11 2.70 -18.99
N TYR A 125 -8.39 1.59 -19.14
CA TYR A 125 -8.90 0.34 -19.67
C TYR A 125 -9.32 -0.65 -18.60
N GLN A 126 -9.19 -0.28 -17.32
CA GLN A 126 -9.75 -1.04 -16.20
C GLN A 126 -9.36 -2.54 -16.26
N GLY A 127 -8.09 -2.86 -16.48
CA GLY A 127 -7.59 -4.25 -16.54
C GLY A 127 -7.98 -5.03 -17.82
N LEU A 128 -8.70 -4.43 -18.77
CA LEU A 128 -8.98 -5.03 -20.08
C LEU A 128 -7.74 -5.13 -20.97
N THR A 129 -6.63 -4.50 -20.58
CA THR A 129 -5.28 -4.74 -21.09
C THR A 129 -4.31 -4.67 -19.91
N THR A 130 -3.07 -5.12 -20.09
CA THR A 130 -2.00 -4.94 -19.10
C THR A 130 -0.96 -3.95 -19.63
N CYS A 131 -0.13 -3.40 -18.74
CA CYS A 131 0.97 -2.55 -19.18
C CYS A 131 2.01 -3.32 -19.99
N GLN A 132 2.26 -4.60 -19.67
CA GLN A 132 3.16 -5.45 -20.43
C GLN A 132 2.64 -5.68 -21.85
N ALA A 133 1.34 -5.97 -22.01
CA ALA A 133 0.72 -6.12 -23.32
C ALA A 133 0.78 -4.81 -24.14
N LEU A 134 0.56 -3.67 -23.48
CA LEU A 134 0.71 -2.36 -24.12
C LEU A 134 2.16 -2.09 -24.57
N ILE A 135 3.15 -2.37 -23.71
CA ILE A 135 4.58 -2.21 -24.04
C ILE A 135 4.94 -3.12 -25.23
N ASN A 136 4.51 -4.38 -25.20
CA ASN A 136 4.79 -5.35 -26.26
C ASN A 136 4.13 -4.99 -27.59
N GLN A 137 2.93 -4.38 -27.55
CA GLN A 137 2.21 -3.92 -28.74
C GLN A 137 2.76 -2.61 -29.31
N ASN A 138 3.53 -1.85 -28.52
CA ASN A 138 4.10 -0.56 -28.87
C ASN A 138 5.62 -0.49 -28.63
N PRO A 139 6.43 -1.41 -29.20
CA PRO A 139 7.86 -1.54 -28.90
C PRO A 139 8.69 -0.31 -29.28
N GLN A 140 8.16 0.55 -30.15
CA GLN A 140 8.79 1.80 -30.59
C GLN A 140 8.77 2.90 -29.52
N TYR A 141 7.91 2.80 -28.51
CA TYR A 141 7.77 3.81 -27.45
C TYR A 141 8.16 3.21 -26.11
N GLY A 142 9.38 3.52 -25.67
CA GLY A 142 9.85 3.13 -24.34
C GLY A 142 9.00 3.76 -23.23
N VAL A 143 8.98 3.14 -22.06
CA VAL A 143 8.16 3.55 -20.89
C VAL A 143 8.39 5.01 -20.44
N ARG A 144 9.52 5.62 -20.81
CA ARG A 144 9.88 7.02 -20.50
C ARG A 144 9.60 8.02 -21.65
N ASN A 145 9.15 7.53 -22.81
CA ASN A 145 9.02 8.30 -24.05
C ASN A 145 7.55 8.43 -24.51
N LEU A 146 6.62 8.37 -23.56
CA LEU A 146 5.20 8.63 -23.81
C LEU A 146 4.94 10.13 -23.72
N VAL A 147 4.38 10.72 -24.77
CA VAL A 147 4.09 12.16 -24.87
C VAL A 147 2.67 12.40 -25.32
N VAL A 148 2.07 13.51 -24.87
CA VAL A 148 0.71 13.90 -25.25
C VAL A 148 0.55 13.93 -26.76
N GLY A 149 -0.58 13.42 -27.24
CA GLY A 149 -0.93 13.33 -28.66
C GLY A 149 -0.43 12.06 -29.36
N LEU A 150 0.46 11.29 -28.74
CA LEU A 150 0.94 10.01 -29.28
C LEU A 150 -0.19 8.97 -29.31
N ARG A 151 -0.29 8.22 -30.41
CA ARG A 151 -1.30 7.17 -30.59
C ARG A 151 -0.71 5.79 -30.29
N LEU A 152 -1.23 5.14 -29.27
CA LEU A 152 -0.90 3.78 -28.86
C LEU A 152 -1.90 2.78 -29.44
N SER A 153 -1.40 1.62 -29.86
CA SER A 153 -2.23 0.46 -30.16
C SER A 153 -2.51 -0.30 -28.87
N VAL A 154 -3.78 -0.53 -28.55
CA VAL A 154 -4.19 -1.15 -27.29
C VAL A 154 -4.80 -2.53 -27.56
N PRO A 155 -4.17 -3.62 -27.10
CA PRO A 155 -4.70 -4.97 -27.26
C PRO A 155 -5.67 -5.30 -26.11
N LEU A 156 -6.98 -5.20 -26.36
CA LEU A 156 -7.98 -5.61 -25.38
C LEU A 156 -8.03 -7.13 -25.27
N ARG A 157 -8.06 -7.63 -24.04
CA ARG A 157 -8.11 -9.05 -23.70
C ARG A 157 -9.52 -9.58 -23.90
N CYS A 158 -9.67 -10.45 -24.89
CA CYS A 158 -10.89 -11.19 -25.17
C CYS A 158 -10.51 -12.65 -25.45
N ALA A 159 -11.47 -13.58 -25.47
CA ALA A 159 -11.17 -14.98 -25.78
C ALA A 159 -12.31 -15.68 -26.51
N CYS A 160 -11.97 -16.75 -27.23
CA CYS A 160 -12.95 -17.63 -27.85
C CYS A 160 -13.07 -18.96 -27.11
N PRO A 161 -14.30 -19.52 -27.00
CA PRO A 161 -14.50 -20.82 -26.35
C PRO A 161 -13.61 -21.93 -26.92
N SER A 162 -13.10 -22.79 -26.05
CA SER A 162 -12.43 -24.04 -26.44
C SER A 162 -13.39 -25.05 -27.06
N ARG A 163 -12.85 -26.07 -27.75
CA ARG A 163 -13.66 -27.23 -28.17
C ARG A 163 -14.38 -27.90 -27.00
N ASN A 164 -13.74 -28.02 -25.84
CA ASN A 164 -14.33 -28.62 -24.65
C ASN A 164 -15.46 -27.72 -24.09
N GLN A 165 -15.24 -26.41 -24.05
CA GLN A 165 -16.26 -25.45 -23.61
C GLN A 165 -17.46 -25.46 -24.56
N THR A 166 -17.22 -25.52 -25.88
CA THR A 166 -18.31 -25.63 -26.85
C THR A 166 -19.06 -26.96 -26.76
N SER A 167 -18.38 -28.08 -26.41
CA SER A 167 -19.07 -29.35 -26.18
C SER A 167 -19.93 -29.32 -24.91
N ASP A 168 -19.54 -28.50 -23.93
CA ASP A 168 -20.28 -28.25 -22.70
C ASP A 168 -21.36 -27.15 -22.87
N GLY A 169 -21.57 -26.67 -24.10
CA GLY A 169 -22.64 -25.73 -24.46
C GLY A 169 -22.29 -24.25 -24.34
N VAL A 170 -21.06 -23.90 -23.97
CA VAL A 170 -20.57 -22.51 -23.93
C VAL A 170 -20.50 -21.95 -25.35
N LYS A 171 -21.16 -20.81 -25.57
CA LYS A 171 -21.20 -20.11 -26.86
C LYS A 171 -20.35 -18.85 -26.88
N PHE A 172 -20.18 -18.20 -25.72
CA PHE A 172 -19.47 -16.94 -25.59
C PHE A 172 -18.57 -16.96 -24.37
N LEU A 173 -17.45 -16.25 -24.44
CA LEU A 173 -16.65 -15.89 -23.26
C LEU A 173 -16.75 -14.37 -23.07
N LEU A 174 -17.00 -13.97 -21.84
CA LEU A 174 -17.01 -12.57 -21.41
C LEU A 174 -15.80 -12.31 -20.51
N SER A 175 -15.02 -11.26 -20.80
CA SER A 175 -13.96 -10.80 -19.90
C SER A 175 -14.56 -9.83 -18.89
N TYR A 176 -14.78 -10.35 -17.68
CA TYR A 176 -15.30 -9.64 -16.53
C TYR A 176 -14.16 -9.01 -15.73
N LEU A 177 -14.24 -7.71 -15.47
CA LEU A 177 -13.36 -7.05 -14.54
C LEU A 177 -13.80 -7.25 -13.09
N VAL A 178 -12.98 -7.95 -12.30
CA VAL A 178 -13.18 -8.11 -10.85
C VAL A 178 -13.09 -6.76 -10.15
N THR A 179 -14.01 -6.47 -9.24
CA THR A 179 -13.95 -5.30 -8.36
C THR A 179 -14.02 -5.70 -6.88
N TRP A 180 -13.94 -4.71 -6.00
CA TRP A 180 -14.02 -4.93 -4.56
C TRP A 180 -15.36 -5.55 -4.16
N GLY A 181 -15.31 -6.61 -3.36
CA GLY A 181 -16.49 -7.33 -2.89
C GLY A 181 -16.96 -8.46 -3.81
N ASP A 182 -16.37 -8.61 -5.00
CA ASP A 182 -16.67 -9.74 -5.87
C ASP A 182 -16.05 -11.04 -5.32
N SER A 183 -16.88 -12.08 -5.23
CA SER A 183 -16.45 -13.48 -5.14
C SER A 183 -16.85 -14.24 -6.40
N ILE A 184 -16.26 -15.41 -6.63
CA ILE A 184 -16.70 -16.27 -7.73
C ILE A 184 -18.19 -16.56 -7.62
N ASP A 185 -18.71 -16.83 -6.41
CA ASP A 185 -20.15 -17.07 -6.18
C ASP A 185 -21.00 -15.87 -6.62
N SER A 186 -20.65 -14.65 -6.19
CA SER A 186 -21.41 -13.44 -6.53
C SER A 186 -21.40 -13.16 -8.04
N ILE A 187 -20.31 -13.47 -8.74
CA ILE A 187 -20.19 -13.33 -10.19
C ILE A 187 -21.02 -14.43 -10.87
N SER A 188 -20.95 -15.65 -10.36
CA SER A 188 -21.75 -16.79 -10.81
C SER A 188 -23.24 -16.46 -10.80
N ASP A 189 -23.72 -15.95 -9.67
CA ASP A 189 -25.12 -15.54 -9.48
C ASP A 189 -25.48 -14.38 -10.43
N SER A 190 -24.61 -13.37 -10.53
CA SER A 190 -24.86 -12.16 -11.34
C SER A 190 -25.03 -12.44 -12.84
N PHE A 191 -24.37 -13.48 -13.34
CA PHE A 191 -24.44 -13.91 -14.75
C PHE A 191 -25.27 -15.19 -14.96
N GLY A 192 -25.77 -15.82 -13.88
CA GLY A 192 -26.52 -17.07 -13.95
C GLY A 192 -25.71 -18.24 -14.52
N VAL A 193 -24.41 -18.31 -14.20
CA VAL A 193 -23.49 -19.35 -14.66
C VAL A 193 -23.09 -20.28 -13.52
N ASP A 194 -22.55 -21.45 -13.85
CA ASP A 194 -22.03 -22.40 -12.86
C ASP A 194 -20.65 -21.96 -12.35
N GLN A 195 -20.44 -22.04 -11.02
CA GLN A 195 -19.21 -21.60 -10.36
C GLN A 195 -17.99 -22.39 -10.85
N GLN A 196 -18.12 -23.71 -11.00
CA GLN A 196 -17.02 -24.55 -11.45
C GLN A 196 -16.61 -24.20 -12.88
N SER A 197 -17.56 -23.80 -13.73
CA SER A 197 -17.25 -23.33 -15.08
C SER A 197 -16.38 -22.06 -15.10
N ILE A 198 -16.59 -21.11 -14.18
CA ILE A 198 -15.74 -19.92 -14.04
C ILE A 198 -14.34 -20.32 -13.56
N LEU A 199 -14.26 -21.19 -12.55
CA LEU A 199 -12.99 -21.68 -12.00
C LEU A 199 -12.15 -22.37 -13.08
N ASP A 200 -12.77 -23.30 -13.82
CA ASP A 200 -12.12 -24.05 -14.90
C ASP A 200 -11.66 -23.12 -16.04
N ALA A 201 -12.46 -22.12 -16.42
CA ALA A 201 -12.11 -21.18 -17.48
C ALA A 201 -10.85 -20.35 -17.17
N ASN A 202 -10.56 -20.12 -15.88
CA ASN A 202 -9.51 -19.23 -15.39
C ASN A 202 -8.34 -19.94 -14.69
N GLN A 203 -8.29 -21.28 -14.72
CA GLN A 203 -7.30 -22.06 -13.98
C GLN A 203 -7.31 -21.81 -12.47
N LEU A 204 -8.49 -21.54 -11.91
CA LEU A 204 -8.68 -21.30 -10.50
C LEU A 204 -9.20 -22.55 -9.81
N SER A 205 -8.85 -22.71 -8.54
CA SER A 205 -9.48 -23.62 -7.60
C SER A 205 -10.44 -22.87 -6.68
N SER A 206 -11.29 -23.59 -5.96
CA SER A 206 -12.21 -22.98 -4.98
C SER A 206 -11.50 -22.28 -3.82
N TYR A 207 -10.19 -22.46 -3.66
CA TYR A 207 -9.37 -21.82 -2.63
C TYR A 207 -8.58 -20.62 -3.17
N ASP A 208 -8.56 -20.41 -4.49
CA ASP A 208 -7.82 -19.30 -5.09
C ASP A 208 -8.58 -17.98 -4.93
N LEU A 209 -7.85 -16.93 -4.55
CA LEU A 209 -8.40 -15.59 -4.40
C LEU A 209 -8.42 -14.87 -5.75
N ILE A 210 -9.50 -14.15 -6.02
CA ILE A 210 -9.60 -13.19 -7.11
C ILE A 210 -9.35 -11.79 -6.58
N PHE A 211 -8.58 -11.01 -7.34
CA PHE A 211 -8.12 -9.67 -6.99
C PHE A 211 -8.86 -8.63 -7.83
N PRO A 212 -9.27 -7.50 -7.24
CA PRO A 212 -9.81 -6.37 -7.99
C PRO A 212 -8.89 -5.93 -9.13
N PHE A 213 -9.50 -5.33 -10.15
CA PHE A 213 -8.85 -4.81 -11.36
C PHE A 213 -8.20 -5.87 -12.25
N THR A 214 -8.45 -7.15 -12.02
CA THR A 214 -8.00 -8.26 -12.89
C THR A 214 -9.15 -8.82 -13.73
N PRO A 215 -8.91 -9.23 -14.98
CA PRO A 215 -9.93 -9.83 -15.83
C PRO A 215 -10.11 -11.33 -15.54
N LEU A 216 -11.37 -11.75 -15.40
CA LEU A 216 -11.83 -13.14 -15.37
C LEU A 216 -12.65 -13.47 -16.61
N LEU A 217 -12.51 -14.68 -17.14
CA LEU A 217 -13.36 -15.20 -18.20
C LEU A 217 -14.60 -15.86 -17.62
N ILE A 218 -15.77 -15.41 -18.05
CA ILE A 218 -17.07 -15.95 -17.67
C ILE A 218 -17.63 -16.72 -18.87
N PRO A 219 -17.79 -18.06 -18.77
CA PRO A 219 -18.38 -18.87 -19.84
C PRO A 219 -19.89 -18.73 -19.89
N LEU A 220 -20.44 -18.40 -21.06
CA LEU A 220 -21.86 -18.12 -21.23
C LEU A 220 -22.47 -19.01 -22.34
N THR A 221 -23.64 -19.57 -22.06
CA THR A 221 -24.41 -20.39 -23.02
C THR A 221 -25.41 -19.56 -23.85
N THR A 222 -25.68 -18.34 -23.41
CA THR A 222 -26.53 -17.32 -24.05
C THR A 222 -25.81 -15.98 -24.10
N GLN A 223 -26.39 -15.00 -24.79
CA GLN A 223 -25.90 -13.62 -24.75
C GLN A 223 -25.86 -13.12 -23.29
N PRO A 224 -24.81 -12.39 -22.86
CA PRO A 224 -24.67 -11.95 -21.48
C PRO A 224 -25.81 -11.04 -21.05
N THR A 225 -26.31 -11.29 -19.85
CA THR A 225 -27.18 -10.41 -19.07
C THR A 225 -26.57 -10.22 -17.70
N TYR A 226 -26.63 -9.02 -17.14
CA TYR A 226 -26.10 -8.74 -15.80
C TYR A 226 -27.23 -8.41 -14.84
N ASN A 227 -27.35 -9.18 -13.76
CA ASN A 227 -28.30 -8.92 -12.69
C ASN A 227 -27.60 -8.97 -11.32
N PRO A 228 -27.18 -7.83 -10.74
CA PRO A 228 -26.44 -7.80 -9.48
C PRO A 228 -27.25 -8.27 -8.26
N ASN A 229 -28.57 -8.44 -8.40
CA ASN A 229 -29.48 -8.87 -7.32
C ASN A 229 -30.03 -10.29 -7.54
N ALA A 230 -29.41 -11.07 -8.42
CA ALA A 230 -29.81 -12.46 -8.64
C ALA A 230 -29.68 -13.25 -7.32
N LYS A 231 -30.73 -14.02 -6.98
CA LYS A 231 -30.68 -14.99 -5.87
C LYS A 231 -30.26 -16.35 -6.42
N PRO A 232 -29.60 -17.21 -5.61
CA PRO A 232 -29.24 -18.55 -6.03
C PRO A 232 -30.48 -19.31 -6.53
N PRO A 233 -30.38 -20.07 -7.63
CA PRO A 233 -31.44 -20.99 -8.02
C PRO A 233 -31.71 -21.96 -6.85
N PRO A 234 -32.97 -22.31 -6.54
CA PRO A 234 -33.25 -23.33 -5.53
C PRO A 234 -32.60 -24.65 -5.96
N GLU A 235 -31.77 -25.23 -5.08
CA GLU A 235 -31.14 -26.53 -5.28
C GLU A 235 -32.20 -27.56 -5.72
N SER A 236 -31.99 -28.16 -6.89
CA SER A 236 -32.77 -29.31 -7.33
C SER A 236 -32.56 -30.46 -6.34
N GLN A 237 -33.63 -30.87 -5.66
CA GLN A 237 -33.61 -31.98 -4.71
C GLN A 237 -32.93 -33.23 -5.29
N PRO A 238 -32.07 -33.93 -4.53
CA PRO A 238 -31.53 -35.20 -4.96
C PRO A 238 -32.66 -36.23 -5.12
N PRO A 239 -32.62 -37.11 -6.13
CA PRO A 239 -33.67 -38.08 -6.37
C PRO A 239 -33.80 -39.08 -5.22
N THR A 240 -35.05 -39.28 -4.80
CA THR A 240 -35.52 -40.18 -3.76
C THR A 240 -35.20 -41.64 -4.08
N ILE A 241 -34.78 -42.38 -3.05
CA ILE A 241 -34.37 -43.79 -3.05
C ILE A 241 -35.55 -44.72 -3.40
N SER A 242 -35.32 -45.72 -4.25
CA SER A 242 -36.13 -46.95 -4.33
C SER A 242 -35.40 -48.11 -3.67
N THR A 243 -35.99 -48.63 -2.59
CA THR A 243 -35.57 -49.82 -1.84
C THR A 243 -36.13 -51.12 -2.41
N SER A 244 -35.34 -52.20 -2.39
CA SER A 244 -35.68 -53.56 -1.85
C SER A 244 -34.74 -54.66 -2.45
N PRO A 245 -34.63 -55.87 -1.85
CA PRO A 245 -34.45 -56.20 -0.43
C PRO A 245 -33.21 -57.11 -0.18
N THR A 246 -33.00 -57.35 1.11
CA THR A 246 -32.02 -58.18 1.85
C THR A 246 -31.77 -59.61 1.35
N ASP A 247 -30.55 -60.11 1.61
CA ASP A 247 -30.36 -61.47 2.14
C ASP A 247 -29.16 -61.54 3.10
N ASP A 248 -29.43 -62.11 4.27
CA ASP A 248 -28.52 -62.46 5.35
C ASP A 248 -27.56 -63.60 4.95
N ASN A 249 -26.32 -63.58 5.46
CA ASN A 249 -25.86 -64.71 6.29
C ASN A 249 -24.54 -64.48 7.02
N SER A 250 -24.59 -64.91 8.28
CA SER A 250 -23.55 -65.12 9.28
C SER A 250 -22.38 -66.01 8.81
N ASN A 251 -21.14 -65.73 9.27
CA ASN A 251 -20.53 -66.50 10.37
C ASN A 251 -19.06 -66.13 10.67
N SER A 252 -18.80 -66.18 11.97
CA SER A 252 -17.55 -66.28 12.73
C SER A 252 -16.34 -66.97 12.06
N ASN A 253 -15.12 -66.48 12.32
CA ASN A 253 -14.22 -67.14 13.28
C ASN A 253 -12.87 -66.42 13.49
N ASN A 254 -12.39 -66.59 14.72
CA ASN A 254 -11.15 -66.13 15.33
C ASN A 254 -9.86 -66.49 14.58
N SER A 255 -8.84 -65.63 14.70
CA SER A 255 -7.50 -66.07 15.09
C SER A 255 -6.64 -64.92 15.63
N SER A 256 -6.27 -65.03 16.91
CA SER A 256 -5.22 -64.26 17.56
C SER A 256 -3.84 -64.82 17.23
N SER A 257 -2.85 -63.98 16.90
CA SER A 257 -1.64 -63.74 17.71
C SER A 257 -0.41 -63.27 16.92
N SER A 258 0.34 -62.38 17.58
CA SER A 258 1.81 -62.31 17.65
C SER A 258 2.62 -61.56 16.56
N SER A 259 3.49 -60.71 17.09
CA SER A 259 4.46 -59.76 16.51
C SER A 259 5.61 -60.38 15.70
N SER A 260 6.20 -59.62 14.77
CA SER A 260 7.64 -59.28 14.82
C SER A 260 8.04 -58.20 13.80
N LYS A 261 9.01 -57.37 14.20
CA LYS A 261 9.65 -56.34 13.39
C LYS A 261 10.69 -56.97 12.45
N THR A 262 10.64 -56.66 11.16
CA THR A 262 11.83 -56.50 10.29
C THR A 262 11.39 -55.97 8.92
N TRP A 263 12.27 -55.19 8.24
CA TRP A 263 12.16 -54.61 6.88
C TRP A 263 12.01 -53.08 6.72
N VAL A 264 12.69 -52.27 7.55
CA VAL A 264 12.88 -50.82 7.27
C VAL A 264 14.30 -50.45 6.78
N PHE A 265 15.25 -51.38 6.70
CA PHE A 265 16.66 -51.01 6.47
C PHE A 265 17.22 -51.07 5.04
N VAL A 266 16.40 -51.17 3.99
CA VAL A 266 16.91 -51.15 2.60
C VAL A 266 16.66 -49.82 1.88
N GLY A 267 15.65 -49.02 2.29
CA GLY A 267 15.31 -47.76 1.62
C GLY A 267 16.18 -46.55 2.00
N ILE A 268 16.67 -46.51 3.24
CA ILE A 268 17.42 -45.36 3.77
C ILE A 268 18.86 -45.32 3.22
N GLY A 269 19.46 -46.50 2.95
CA GLY A 269 20.81 -46.59 2.40
C GLY A 269 20.94 -46.05 0.97
N ILE A 270 19.93 -46.28 0.12
CA ILE A 270 19.95 -45.85 -1.28
C ILE A 270 19.74 -44.32 -1.38
N GLY A 271 18.85 -43.77 -0.55
CA GLY A 271 18.61 -42.33 -0.49
C GLY A 271 19.84 -41.53 -0.01
N LEU A 272 20.53 -42.01 1.03
CA LEU A 272 21.73 -41.35 1.53
C LEU A 272 22.91 -41.46 0.56
N PHE A 273 23.05 -42.59 -0.14
CA PHE A 273 24.10 -42.75 -1.15
C PHE A 273 23.91 -41.82 -2.36
N LEU A 274 22.67 -41.66 -2.85
CA LEU A 274 22.36 -40.74 -3.93
C LEU A 274 22.56 -39.27 -3.53
N LEU A 275 22.23 -38.92 -2.29
CA LEU A 275 22.42 -37.56 -1.79
C LEU A 275 23.90 -37.19 -1.65
N VAL A 276 24.76 -38.14 -1.24
CA VAL A 276 26.22 -37.94 -1.20
C VAL A 276 26.82 -37.79 -2.60
N LEU A 277 26.33 -38.54 -3.60
CA LEU A 277 26.80 -38.39 -4.99
C LEU A 277 26.43 -37.03 -5.60
N VAL A 278 25.24 -36.51 -5.30
CA VAL A 278 24.81 -35.18 -5.77
C VAL A 278 25.65 -34.08 -5.12
N LEU A 279 25.93 -34.19 -3.82
CA LEU A 279 26.79 -33.23 -3.12
C LEU A 279 28.24 -33.28 -3.59
N PHE A 280 28.76 -34.47 -3.91
CA PHE A 280 30.11 -34.62 -4.46
C PHE A 280 30.21 -34.09 -5.90
N GLY A 281 29.17 -34.28 -6.72
CA GLY A 281 29.07 -33.69 -8.05
C GLY A 281 29.00 -32.15 -8.02
N PHE A 282 28.23 -31.59 -7.08
CA PHE A 282 28.13 -30.14 -6.90
C PHE A 282 29.45 -29.54 -6.40
N TRP A 283 30.14 -30.24 -5.49
CA TRP A 283 31.47 -29.86 -5.01
C TRP A 283 32.53 -29.89 -6.13
N PHE A 284 32.49 -30.92 -6.99
CA PHE A 284 33.39 -31.06 -8.14
C PHE A 284 33.15 -29.99 -9.23
N LEU A 285 31.89 -29.59 -9.45
CA LEU A 285 31.52 -28.52 -10.39
C LEU A 285 31.93 -27.14 -9.86
N CYS A 286 31.80 -26.89 -8.56
CA CYS A 286 32.23 -25.63 -7.94
C CYS A 286 33.76 -25.46 -7.94
N PHE A 287 34.53 -26.55 -7.88
CA PHE A 287 36.00 -26.47 -7.86
C PHE A 287 36.67 -26.49 -9.24
N ARG A 288 35.98 -26.89 -10.32
CA ARG A 288 36.52 -26.73 -11.70
C ARG A 288 36.29 -25.35 -12.30
N GLY A 289 35.45 -24.51 -11.69
CA GLY A 289 35.22 -23.12 -12.10
C GLY A 289 36.30 -22.11 -11.67
N LYS A 290 37.30 -22.54 -10.90
CA LYS A 290 38.37 -21.66 -10.38
C LYS A 290 39.74 -22.10 -10.90
N GLY A 291 40.00 -21.82 -12.17
CA GLY A 291 41.32 -22.06 -12.74
C GLY A 291 41.44 -21.76 -14.23
N ARG A 292 41.65 -20.48 -14.59
CA ARG A 292 42.67 -19.98 -15.54
C ARG A 292 42.30 -18.60 -16.07
N GLY A 293 43.15 -17.62 -15.76
CA GLY A 293 43.08 -16.25 -16.26
C GLY A 293 44.06 -15.33 -15.53
N HIS A 294 45.34 -15.71 -15.48
CA HIS A 294 46.43 -14.85 -15.02
C HIS A 294 47.38 -14.63 -16.20
N GLY A 295 47.59 -13.38 -16.60
CA GLY A 295 48.56 -12.93 -17.59
C GLY A 295 48.85 -11.45 -17.36
N GLN A 296 50.06 -11.17 -16.88
CA GLN A 296 50.55 -9.92 -16.28
C GLN A 296 50.80 -8.77 -17.27
N GLY A 297 50.72 -7.54 -16.74
CA GLY A 297 51.18 -6.31 -17.40
C GLY A 297 51.39 -5.14 -16.42
N ARG A 298 52.45 -5.24 -15.61
CA ARG A 298 53.28 -4.22 -14.91
C ARG A 298 52.77 -2.77 -14.68
N SER A 299 52.74 -2.42 -13.39
CA SER A 299 53.30 -1.21 -12.72
C SER A 299 53.04 0.19 -13.29
N SER A 300 52.40 1.05 -12.49
CA SER A 300 53.05 2.14 -11.71
C SER A 300 52.00 3.19 -11.29
N GLN A 301 51.99 3.58 -10.01
CA GLN A 301 51.42 4.87 -9.59
C GLN A 301 52.19 6.01 -10.27
N PRO A 302 51.55 7.18 -10.46
CA PRO A 302 52.02 8.32 -9.67
C PRO A 302 50.93 9.29 -9.20
N ILE A 303 51.35 9.99 -8.16
CA ILE A 303 50.85 11.22 -7.51
C ILE A 303 50.70 12.38 -8.51
N LEU A 304 49.70 13.25 -8.30
CA LEU A 304 49.72 14.70 -8.60
C LEU A 304 48.56 15.33 -7.80
N GLN A 305 48.73 16.09 -6.72
CA GLN A 305 49.27 17.44 -6.54
C GLN A 305 48.75 18.52 -7.53
N GLY A 306 47.93 19.42 -6.98
CA GLY A 306 48.05 20.88 -7.14
C GLY A 306 47.32 21.56 -8.30
N LYS A 307 46.41 22.48 -7.96
CA LYS A 307 46.59 23.92 -8.26
C LYS A 307 45.52 24.79 -7.60
N GLU A 308 45.96 25.62 -6.66
CA GLU A 308 45.43 26.97 -6.45
C GLU A 308 45.74 27.86 -7.67
N PHE A 309 44.92 28.87 -7.91
CA PHE A 309 45.43 30.18 -8.32
C PHE A 309 44.57 31.29 -7.73
N SER A 310 45.30 32.30 -7.26
CA SER A 310 44.95 33.41 -6.37
C SER A 310 44.68 34.72 -7.15
N VAL A 311 44.39 35.80 -6.40
CA VAL A 311 44.70 37.24 -6.59
C VAL A 311 43.56 38.05 -5.97
N SER A 312 43.71 39.08 -5.13
CA SER A 312 44.85 39.67 -4.40
C SER A 312 44.28 40.53 -3.25
N THR A 313 45.08 40.67 -2.21
CA THR A 313 44.86 41.46 -0.99
C THR A 313 45.15 42.95 -1.22
N ASP A 314 44.49 43.84 -0.48
CA ASP A 314 45.15 45.01 0.09
C ASP A 314 44.59 45.32 1.48
N ASN A 315 45.50 45.56 2.44
CA ASN A 315 45.27 45.77 3.86
C ASN A 315 45.29 47.27 4.20
N GLN A 316 44.50 47.72 5.19
CA GLN A 316 45.02 48.53 6.32
C GLN A 316 43.99 48.85 7.45
N THR A 317 44.40 48.51 8.69
CA THR A 317 44.20 49.18 10.01
C THR A 317 42.82 49.41 10.67
N THR A 318 42.54 48.62 11.73
CA THR A 318 42.06 48.89 13.13
C THR A 318 41.23 50.14 13.50
N PRO A 319 40.55 50.18 14.68
CA PRO A 319 39.44 49.35 15.18
C PRO A 319 38.29 50.21 15.75
N GLU A 320 37.00 50.02 15.41
CA GLU A 320 35.95 50.70 16.20
C GLU A 320 34.56 50.05 16.12
N LYS A 321 33.92 50.05 17.29
CA LYS A 321 32.54 49.63 17.55
C LYS A 321 31.59 50.25 16.52
N ASN A 322 30.73 49.44 15.91
CA ASN A 322 29.33 49.79 15.72
C ASN A 322 28.49 48.60 15.28
N SER A 323 27.41 48.40 16.02
CA SER A 323 26.22 47.63 15.69
C SER A 323 25.83 47.75 14.20
N GLN A 324 26.00 46.67 13.44
CA GLN A 324 25.40 46.54 12.11
C GLN A 324 24.19 45.61 12.20
N ALA A 325 23.02 46.26 12.17
CA ALA A 325 21.76 45.61 11.87
C ALA A 325 21.86 44.89 10.53
N PHE A 326 21.57 43.59 10.53
CA PHE A 326 21.51 42.78 9.33
C PHE A 326 20.33 43.23 8.47
N SER A 327 20.56 43.42 7.17
CA SER A 327 19.54 43.83 6.20
C SER A 327 18.50 42.72 6.01
N VAL A 328 17.39 42.87 6.70
CA VAL A 328 16.18 42.06 6.54
C VAL A 328 15.52 42.45 5.21
N SER A 329 15.29 41.49 4.31
CA SER A 329 14.64 41.76 3.02
C SER A 329 13.22 42.32 3.24
N SER A 330 12.73 43.11 2.29
CA SER A 330 11.38 43.71 2.35
C SER A 330 10.25 42.68 2.50
N GLU A 331 10.47 41.43 2.08
CA GLU A 331 9.56 40.30 2.29
C GLU A 331 9.46 39.94 3.79
N ASN A 332 10.60 39.87 4.47
CA ASN A 332 10.70 39.53 5.89
C ASN A 332 10.11 40.64 6.80
N VAL A 333 10.12 41.90 6.35
CA VAL A 333 9.49 43.02 7.06
C VAL A 333 7.95 42.96 6.95
N ARG A 334 7.40 42.49 5.83
CA ARG A 334 5.95 42.27 5.69
C ARG A 334 5.44 41.14 6.59
N ILE A 335 6.26 40.11 6.82
CA ILE A 335 5.96 38.99 7.73
C ILE A 335 5.87 39.43 9.20
N LEU A 336 6.67 40.42 9.61
CA LEU A 336 6.72 40.92 11.00
C LEU A 336 5.54 41.82 11.39
N LEU A 337 4.77 42.34 10.43
CA LEU A 337 3.74 43.36 10.67
C LEU A 337 2.32 42.79 10.81
N ASP A 338 2.15 41.46 10.76
CA ASP A 338 0.84 40.79 10.72
C ASP A 338 0.70 39.59 11.69
N SER A 339 1.51 39.51 12.76
CA SER A 339 1.63 38.28 13.56
C SER A 339 0.77 38.23 14.83
N SER A 340 -0.06 37.18 14.93
CA SER A 340 -0.71 36.67 16.16
C SER A 340 0.24 35.92 17.11
N PHE A 341 1.53 35.78 16.75
CA PHE A 341 2.56 35.08 17.53
C PHE A 341 3.50 36.04 18.24
N ASN A 342 4.01 35.62 19.41
CA ASN A 342 5.01 36.38 20.15
C ASN A 342 6.38 36.28 19.47
N VAL A 343 7.03 37.42 19.25
CA VAL A 343 8.44 37.48 18.87
C VAL A 343 9.25 37.63 20.16
N TYR A 344 9.97 36.57 20.53
CA TYR A 344 10.81 36.55 21.73
C TYR A 344 12.21 37.09 21.41
N THR A 345 12.86 37.66 22.42
CA THR A 345 14.29 37.97 22.31
C THR A 345 15.13 36.73 22.66
N PHE A 346 16.36 36.67 22.14
CA PHE A 346 17.26 35.57 22.49
C PHE A 346 17.59 35.55 23.99
N GLU A 347 17.74 36.72 24.61
CA GLU A 347 18.01 36.86 26.04
C GLU A 347 16.85 36.32 26.91
N GLU A 348 15.60 36.52 26.48
CA GLU A 348 14.43 35.93 27.14
C GLU A 348 14.49 34.40 27.09
N LEU A 349 14.79 33.81 25.92
CA LEU A 349 14.86 32.36 25.78
C LEU A 349 16.07 31.77 26.52
N GLN A 350 17.21 32.47 26.50
CA GLN A 350 18.39 32.10 27.26
C GLN A 350 18.09 32.11 28.76
N THR A 351 17.42 33.14 29.26
CA THR A 351 16.97 33.20 30.66
C THR A 351 15.99 32.07 30.98
N ALA A 352 14.97 31.87 30.14
CA ALA A 352 13.93 30.88 30.35
C ALA A 352 14.46 29.44 30.42
N THR A 353 15.56 29.13 29.70
CA THR A 353 16.17 27.80 29.63
C THR A 353 17.39 27.63 30.54
N ASN A 354 17.67 28.59 31.42
CA ASN A 354 18.90 28.65 32.22
C ASN A 354 20.16 28.49 31.35
N GLN A 355 20.29 29.37 30.36
CA GLN A 355 21.38 29.39 29.38
C GLN A 355 21.46 28.14 28.50
N PHE A 356 20.31 27.56 28.14
CA PHE A 356 20.22 26.30 27.41
C PHE A 356 21.02 25.18 28.10
N SER A 357 20.90 25.07 29.42
CA SER A 357 21.60 24.05 30.21
C SER A 357 21.20 22.64 29.78
N GLU A 358 22.13 21.69 29.92
CA GLU A 358 21.83 20.27 29.64
C GLU A 358 20.78 19.69 30.59
N GLU A 359 20.63 20.23 31.81
CA GLU A 359 19.56 19.86 32.74
C GLU A 359 18.16 20.16 32.20
N ASN A 360 18.03 21.21 31.39
CA ASN A 360 16.78 21.58 30.75
C ASN A 360 16.61 20.92 29.37
N ARG A 361 17.55 20.07 28.93
CA ARG A 361 17.46 19.43 27.62
C ARG A 361 16.50 18.25 27.67
N ILE A 362 15.45 18.31 26.84
CA ILE A 362 14.44 17.25 26.76
C ILE A 362 14.93 16.16 25.81
N LYS A 363 15.16 16.52 24.54
CA LYS A 363 15.62 15.59 23.49
C LYS A 363 16.25 16.39 22.36
N ALA A 364 17.37 15.90 21.83
CA ALA A 364 18.07 16.51 20.69
C ALA A 364 18.30 18.03 20.84
N SER A 365 17.57 18.89 20.11
CA SER A 365 17.71 20.35 20.15
C SER A 365 16.56 21.07 20.86
N VAL A 366 15.78 20.33 21.66
CA VAL A 366 14.63 20.86 22.40
C VAL A 366 14.96 21.01 23.89
N TYR A 367 14.66 22.18 24.43
CA TYR A 367 14.91 22.56 25.81
C TYR A 367 13.60 22.92 26.50
N ARG A 368 13.44 22.52 27.76
CA ARG A 368 12.41 23.01 28.65
C ARG A 368 12.76 24.43 29.07
N GLY A 369 11.78 25.32 29.06
CA GLY A 369 11.93 26.67 29.60
C GLY A 369 10.70 27.10 30.38
N VAL A 370 10.86 28.17 31.15
CA VAL A 370 9.75 28.83 31.86
C VAL A 370 9.63 30.26 31.38
N ILE A 371 8.52 30.62 30.75
CA ILE A 371 8.26 31.94 30.19
C ILE A 371 7.04 32.51 30.90
N LYS A 372 7.20 33.64 31.61
CA LYS A 372 6.13 34.29 32.39
C LYS A 372 5.41 33.37 33.39
N GLY A 373 6.11 32.34 33.88
CA GLY A 373 5.57 31.35 34.82
C GLY A 373 5.03 30.07 34.16
N ASP A 374 4.86 30.06 32.83
CA ASP A 374 4.36 28.90 32.09
C ASP A 374 5.50 28.06 31.53
N ASN A 375 5.33 26.73 31.55
CA ASN A 375 6.28 25.80 30.95
C ASN A 375 6.19 25.88 29.41
N ALA A 376 7.35 25.89 28.75
CA ALA A 376 7.48 25.91 27.30
C ALA A 376 8.51 24.90 26.82
N ALA A 377 8.32 24.41 25.60
CA ALA A 377 9.32 23.63 24.87
C ALA A 377 9.96 24.50 23.78
N ILE A 378 11.28 24.71 23.88
CA ILE A 378 12.05 25.61 23.01
C ILE A 378 12.93 24.77 22.10
N LYS A 379 12.55 24.66 20.83
CA LYS A 379 13.26 23.90 19.79
C LYS A 379 14.23 24.82 19.06
N ARG A 380 15.53 24.52 19.14
CA ARG A 380 16.58 25.20 18.37
C ARG A 380 16.75 24.55 17.00
N MET A 381 16.69 25.36 15.95
CA MET A 381 16.87 24.95 14.55
C MET A 381 17.94 25.80 13.86
N LYS A 382 18.80 25.17 13.07
CA LYS A 382 19.75 25.89 12.20
C LYS A 382 19.02 26.42 10.98
N GLY A 383 19.28 27.68 10.60
CA GLY A 383 18.61 28.32 9.47
C GLY A 383 17.21 28.81 9.80
N ASN A 384 16.41 29.08 8.76
CA ASN A 384 15.04 29.57 8.90
C ASN A 384 14.05 28.41 9.05
N ALA A 385 13.01 28.59 9.88
CA ALA A 385 11.90 27.65 10.04
C ALA A 385 10.57 28.25 9.53
N LEU A 386 10.65 29.08 8.47
CA LEU A 386 9.51 29.87 7.99
C LEU A 386 8.34 28.99 7.56
N ASN A 387 8.59 27.83 6.94
CA ASN A 387 7.53 26.91 6.53
C ASN A 387 6.71 26.42 7.74
N GLU A 388 7.37 25.95 8.79
CA GLU A 388 6.71 25.46 10.01
C GLU A 388 5.93 26.59 10.71
N ILE A 389 6.51 27.79 10.81
CA ILE A 389 5.85 28.97 11.38
C ILE A 389 4.60 29.34 10.59
N ASN A 390 4.69 29.37 9.25
CA ASN A 390 3.58 29.75 8.38
C ASN A 390 2.43 28.76 8.44
N ILE A 391 2.72 27.46 8.52
CA ILE A 391 1.69 26.43 8.67
C ILE A 391 1.02 26.57 10.04
N LEU A 392 1.81 26.59 11.12
CA LEU A 392 1.29 26.69 12.50
C LEU A 392 0.52 27.99 12.76
N LYS A 393 0.77 29.06 11.99
CA LYS A 393 -0.04 30.30 12.02
C LYS A 393 -1.48 30.07 11.55
N GLN A 394 -1.68 29.17 10.60
CA GLN A 394 -2.97 28.93 9.94
C GLN A 394 -3.82 27.84 10.60
N ILE A 395 -3.22 27.06 11.52
CA ILE A 395 -3.88 25.91 12.14
C ILE A 395 -3.98 26.07 13.66
N ASN A 396 -5.12 25.68 14.22
CA ASN A 396 -5.36 25.68 15.66
C ASN A 396 -6.37 24.58 16.01
N HIS A 397 -5.89 23.52 16.67
CA HIS A 397 -6.71 22.36 17.02
C HIS A 397 -6.24 21.73 18.33
N SER A 398 -7.17 21.15 19.10
CA SER A 398 -6.87 20.53 20.40
C SER A 398 -5.83 19.42 20.32
N ASN A 399 -5.77 18.71 19.18
CA ASN A 399 -4.83 17.60 18.93
C ASN A 399 -3.67 17.98 17.99
N VAL A 400 -3.35 19.26 17.88
CA VAL A 400 -2.16 19.78 17.19
C VAL A 400 -1.38 20.64 18.17
N VAL A 401 -0.05 20.50 18.20
CA VAL A 401 0.80 21.27 19.11
C VAL A 401 0.73 22.77 18.78
N ARG A 402 0.53 23.60 19.79
CA ARG A 402 0.43 25.05 19.65
C ARG A 402 1.80 25.71 19.68
N LEU A 403 2.13 26.44 18.62
CA LEU A 403 3.25 27.37 18.61
C LEU A 403 2.84 28.66 19.33
N SER A 404 3.60 29.07 20.36
CA SER A 404 3.36 30.32 21.08
C SER A 404 4.13 31.49 20.47
N GLY A 405 5.26 31.21 19.84
CA GLY A 405 6.08 32.22 19.19
C GLY A 405 7.43 31.71 18.74
N TYR A 406 8.30 32.63 18.33
CA TYR A 406 9.62 32.31 17.80
C TYR A 406 10.64 33.42 18.10
N CYS A 407 11.92 33.07 17.94
CA CYS A 407 13.05 34.00 17.99
C CYS A 407 14.02 33.66 16.85
N MET A 408 14.59 34.69 16.20
CA MET A 408 15.67 34.52 15.22
C MET A 408 16.93 35.18 15.77
N HIS A 409 18.01 34.40 15.91
CA HIS A 409 19.27 34.89 16.46
C HIS A 409 20.46 34.17 15.83
N GLU A 410 21.45 34.94 15.37
CA GLU A 410 22.70 34.44 14.77
C GLU A 410 22.49 33.36 13.68
N GLY A 411 21.50 33.54 12.82
CA GLY A 411 21.19 32.59 11.75
C GLY A 411 20.50 31.29 12.19
N ASN A 412 20.10 31.20 13.46
CA ASN A 412 19.28 30.12 14.01
C ASN A 412 17.85 30.60 14.28
N THR A 413 16.89 29.69 14.18
CA THR A 413 15.49 29.91 14.57
C THR A 413 15.19 29.10 15.82
N TYR A 414 14.52 29.72 16.78
CA TYR A 414 14.07 29.11 18.02
C TYR A 414 12.54 29.14 18.02
N LEU A 415 11.92 27.98 18.12
CA LEU A 415 10.46 27.83 18.13
C LEU A 415 10.00 27.52 19.55
N VAL A 416 9.01 28.26 20.04
CA VAL A 416 8.49 28.15 21.41
C VAL A 416 7.12 27.51 21.35
N TYR A 417 7.02 26.25 21.77
CA TYR A 417 5.79 25.48 21.83
C TYR A 417 5.25 25.42 23.26
N GLU A 418 3.97 25.11 23.39
CA GLU A 418 3.45 24.57 24.66
C GLU A 418 4.25 23.32 25.09
N PHE A 419 4.46 23.18 26.40
CA PHE A 419 5.16 22.03 26.96
C PHE A 419 4.21 20.82 27.07
N MET A 420 4.71 19.62 26.75
CA MET A 420 3.98 18.37 26.82
C MET A 420 4.56 17.52 27.96
N GLU A 421 3.83 17.42 29.07
CA GLU A 421 4.34 16.89 30.34
C GLU A 421 4.76 15.43 30.27
N ASN A 422 4.10 14.65 29.41
CA ASN A 422 4.31 13.21 29.28
C ASN A 422 5.18 12.84 28.07
N GLY A 423 5.88 13.79 27.44
CA GLY A 423 6.82 13.46 26.37
C GLY A 423 6.15 12.90 25.11
N SER A 424 6.82 12.00 24.39
CA SER A 424 6.32 11.43 23.13
C SER A 424 5.72 10.04 23.32
N LEU A 425 4.77 9.65 22.46
CA LEU A 425 4.17 8.31 22.46
C LEU A 425 5.23 7.21 22.29
N SER A 426 6.28 7.47 21.50
CA SER A 426 7.40 6.54 21.35
C SER A 426 8.09 6.23 22.68
N ASP A 427 8.19 7.19 23.59
CA ASP A 427 8.85 7.00 24.89
C ASP A 427 7.99 6.07 25.78
N TRP A 428 6.66 6.11 25.64
CA TRP A 428 5.74 5.24 26.38
C TRP A 428 5.61 3.82 25.82
N LEU A 429 5.89 3.63 24.53
CA LEU A 429 5.78 2.32 23.87
C LEU A 429 7.11 1.54 23.85
N HIS A 430 8.25 2.23 23.69
CA HIS A 430 9.51 1.59 23.29
C HIS A 430 10.69 1.78 24.25
N GLU A 431 10.63 2.69 25.24
CA GLU A 431 11.76 2.85 26.17
C GLU A 431 11.86 1.68 27.15
N ASP A 432 13.07 1.11 27.22
CA ASP A 432 13.41 -0.03 28.07
C ASP A 432 13.16 0.27 29.56
N MET A 433 12.55 -0.68 30.26
CA MET A 433 12.38 -0.75 31.72
C MET A 433 13.72 -0.89 32.48
N THR A 434 14.69 -0.01 32.21
CA THR A 434 15.95 0.07 32.95
C THR A 434 15.88 1.06 34.11
N CYS A 435 14.81 1.85 34.20
CA CYS A 435 14.56 2.71 35.34
C CYS A 435 13.84 1.91 36.44
N GLU A 436 14.41 1.91 37.65
CA GLU A 436 13.90 1.21 38.85
C GLU A 436 12.52 1.70 39.34
N THR A 437 11.91 2.65 38.65
CA THR A 437 10.55 3.12 38.89
C THR A 437 9.62 2.61 37.79
N PRO A 438 8.51 1.91 38.11
CA PRO A 438 7.55 1.48 37.11
C PRO A 438 6.97 2.73 36.41
N VAL A 439 7.43 2.99 35.19
CA VAL A 439 6.77 3.97 34.32
C VAL A 439 5.37 3.41 34.07
N ALA A 440 4.35 4.21 34.37
CA ALA A 440 2.96 3.82 34.12
C ALA A 440 2.85 3.37 32.66
N GLN A 441 2.23 2.22 32.41
CA GLN A 441 2.02 1.73 31.04
C GLN A 441 0.69 2.24 30.51
N LEU A 442 0.61 2.49 29.20
CA LEU A 442 -0.65 2.86 28.56
C LEU A 442 -1.57 1.64 28.51
N GLY A 443 -2.68 1.70 29.26
CA GLY A 443 -3.75 0.72 29.18
C GLY A 443 -4.56 0.82 27.88
N TRP A 444 -5.40 -0.19 27.62
CA TRP A 444 -6.18 -0.28 26.38
C TRP A 444 -6.97 0.99 26.07
N LYS A 445 -7.73 1.50 27.05
CA LYS A 445 -8.55 2.70 26.89
C LYS A 445 -7.71 3.94 26.54
N GLN A 446 -6.54 4.11 27.18
CA GLN A 446 -5.64 5.22 26.83
C GLN A 446 -5.10 5.08 25.40
N ARG A 447 -4.70 3.88 24.98
CA ARG A 447 -4.17 3.67 23.61
C ARG A 447 -5.22 3.98 22.54
N VAL A 448 -6.47 3.56 22.75
CA VAL A 448 -7.58 3.89 21.84
C VAL A 448 -7.89 5.39 21.86
N GLN A 449 -7.85 6.04 23.03
CA GLN A 449 -8.02 7.49 23.14
C GLN A 449 -6.92 8.26 22.38
N ILE A 450 -5.67 7.82 22.50
CA ILE A 450 -4.53 8.40 21.77
C ILE A 450 -4.71 8.23 20.25
N ALA A 451 -5.12 7.04 19.79
CA ALA A 451 -5.42 6.83 18.37
C ALA A 451 -6.53 7.77 17.88
N TYR A 452 -7.61 7.88 18.64
CA TYR A 452 -8.72 8.80 18.34
C TYR A 452 -8.23 10.26 18.24
N ASP A 453 -7.46 10.72 19.22
CA ASP A 453 -6.92 12.08 19.27
C ASP A 453 -6.05 12.41 18.05
N VAL A 454 -5.19 11.48 17.65
CA VAL A 454 -4.34 11.65 16.45
C VAL A 454 -5.20 11.66 15.18
N ALA A 455 -6.21 10.79 15.09
CA ALA A 455 -7.13 10.77 13.96
C ALA A 455 -7.93 12.07 13.83
N ASP A 456 -8.38 12.65 14.95
CA ASP A 456 -9.08 13.93 14.98
C ASP A 456 -8.18 15.08 14.51
N GLY A 457 -6.93 15.12 15.01
CA GLY A 457 -5.93 16.10 14.57
C GLY A 457 -5.62 16.02 13.07
N LEU A 458 -5.41 14.81 12.53
CA LEU A 458 -5.18 14.62 11.09
C LEU A 458 -6.42 14.94 10.25
N ASN A 459 -7.60 14.55 10.71
CA ASN A 459 -8.86 14.86 10.04
C ASN A 459 -9.07 16.39 9.93
N TYR A 460 -8.75 17.12 11.00
CA TYR A 460 -8.72 18.59 10.97
C TYR A 460 -7.74 19.13 9.91
N LEU A 461 -6.50 18.64 9.88
CA LEU A 461 -5.48 19.08 8.91
C LEU A 461 -5.88 18.81 7.46
N HIS A 462 -6.52 17.66 7.19
CA HIS A 462 -6.83 17.22 5.83
C HIS A 462 -8.13 17.82 5.29
N ASN A 463 -9.15 17.99 6.15
CA ASN A 463 -10.50 18.33 5.70
C ASN A 463 -11.01 19.70 6.15
N TYR A 464 -10.43 20.29 7.21
CA TYR A 464 -10.96 21.51 7.82
C TYR A 464 -9.97 22.69 7.82
N ALA A 465 -8.67 22.43 7.68
CA ALA A 465 -7.70 23.48 7.41
C ALA A 465 -7.83 23.97 5.95
N ASN A 466 -7.61 25.27 5.73
CA ASN A 466 -7.62 25.84 4.38
C ASN A 466 -6.33 26.65 4.12
N PRO A 467 -5.46 26.21 3.21
CA PRO A 467 -5.53 24.96 2.45
C PRO A 467 -5.38 23.72 3.35
N ALA A 468 -5.70 22.54 2.82
CA ALA A 468 -5.42 21.27 3.51
C ALA A 468 -3.91 21.10 3.71
N TYR A 469 -3.48 20.45 4.80
CA TYR A 469 -2.06 20.23 5.09
C TYR A 469 -1.74 18.74 5.23
N VAL A 470 -0.69 18.27 4.56
CA VAL A 470 -0.13 16.92 4.74
C VAL A 470 1.11 17.02 5.64
N HIS A 471 1.14 16.25 6.71
CA HIS A 471 2.18 16.30 7.75
C HIS A 471 3.52 15.72 7.27
N LYS A 472 3.49 14.60 6.53
CA LYS A 472 4.63 13.91 5.89
C LYS A 472 5.67 13.24 6.78
N ASP A 473 5.74 13.56 8.07
CA ASP A 473 6.61 12.87 9.04
C ASP A 473 5.82 12.42 10.27
N LEU A 474 4.61 11.87 10.09
CA LEU A 474 3.85 11.33 11.22
C LEU A 474 4.53 10.03 11.72
N LYS A 475 4.78 9.96 13.03
CA LYS A 475 5.37 8.81 13.73
C LYS A 475 5.14 8.93 15.23
N SER A 476 5.30 7.84 15.98
CA SER A 476 5.11 7.81 17.44
C SER A 476 5.96 8.86 18.19
N SER A 477 7.18 9.18 17.73
CA SER A 477 8.02 10.22 18.36
C SER A 477 7.60 11.67 18.05
N ASN A 478 6.72 11.88 17.07
CA ASN A 478 6.13 13.18 16.74
C ASN A 478 4.69 13.31 17.28
N ILE A 479 4.21 12.34 18.06
CA ILE A 479 2.94 12.40 18.79
C ILE A 479 3.28 12.64 20.25
N LEU A 480 2.90 13.81 20.78
CA LEU A 480 3.21 14.21 22.15
C LEU A 480 2.00 14.05 23.06
N LEU A 481 2.24 13.79 24.34
CA LEU A 481 1.20 13.58 25.34
C LEU A 481 1.22 14.72 26.38
N ASN A 482 0.07 15.36 26.57
CA ASN A 482 -0.10 16.36 27.63
C ASN A 482 -0.29 15.69 29.00
N GLY A 483 -0.45 16.49 30.07
CA GLY A 483 -0.67 16.02 31.44
C GLY A 483 -1.84 15.04 31.63
N ASP A 484 -2.85 15.08 30.76
CA ASP A 484 -4.03 14.19 30.79
C ASP A 484 -3.87 12.96 29.86
N LEU A 485 -2.67 12.70 29.35
CA LEU A 485 -2.37 11.67 28.35
C LEU A 485 -3.19 11.80 27.06
N ARG A 486 -3.58 13.03 26.70
CA ARG A 486 -4.20 13.38 25.42
C ARG A 486 -3.13 13.67 24.39
N ALA A 487 -3.36 13.20 23.17
CA ALA A 487 -2.35 13.24 22.12
C ALA A 487 -2.43 14.53 21.28
N LYS A 488 -1.25 15.08 20.95
CA LYS A 488 -1.08 16.19 20.01
C LYS A 488 -0.02 15.87 18.96
N ILE A 489 -0.33 16.15 17.71
CA ILE A 489 0.60 16.02 16.58
C ILE A 489 1.60 17.17 16.63
N ALA A 490 2.89 16.86 16.49
CA ALA A 490 3.98 17.82 16.53
C ALA A 490 4.94 17.65 15.33
N ASN A 491 5.85 18.62 15.17
CA ASN A 491 6.92 18.63 14.16
C ASN A 491 6.43 18.82 12.71
N PHE A 492 5.93 20.02 12.42
CA PHE A 492 5.42 20.42 11.09
C PHE A 492 6.52 20.89 10.12
N GLY A 493 7.80 20.67 10.44
CA GLY A 493 8.93 21.11 9.62
C GLY A 493 8.91 20.58 8.18
N MET A 494 8.29 19.43 7.96
CA MET A 494 8.19 18.76 6.65
C MET A 494 6.81 18.88 6.00
N ALA A 495 5.85 19.45 6.74
CA ALA A 495 4.46 19.55 6.32
C ALA A 495 4.32 20.49 5.12
N ARG A 496 3.28 20.26 4.31
CA ARG A 496 3.05 20.99 3.07
C ARG A 496 1.56 21.25 2.87
N ALA A 497 1.23 22.45 2.39
CA ALA A 497 -0.10 22.78 1.92
C ALA A 497 -0.43 22.01 0.63
N VAL A 498 -1.62 21.44 0.58
CA VAL A 498 -2.23 20.85 -0.60
C VAL A 498 -3.30 21.83 -1.08
N GLU A 499 -3.01 22.52 -2.18
CA GLU A 499 -3.95 23.44 -2.80
C GLU A 499 -5.04 22.64 -3.52
N ASN A 500 -6.29 22.79 -3.06
CA ASN A 500 -7.45 22.40 -3.83
C ASN A 500 -7.70 23.53 -4.83
N LYS A 501 -7.41 23.31 -6.11
CA LYS A 501 -7.74 24.31 -7.13
C LYS A 501 -9.26 24.35 -7.30
N GLU A 502 -9.90 25.38 -6.75
CA GLU A 502 -11.30 25.68 -7.05
C GLU A 502 -11.43 26.01 -8.54
N GLY A 503 -12.12 25.15 -9.30
CA GLY A 503 -12.52 25.42 -10.69
C GLY A 503 -12.03 24.45 -11.77
N GLU A 504 -11.24 23.43 -11.43
CA GLU A 504 -10.92 22.31 -12.32
C GLU A 504 -11.39 21.01 -11.62
N GLU A 505 -12.21 20.22 -12.31
CA GLU A 505 -12.92 19.05 -11.76
C GLU A 505 -11.98 18.06 -11.04
N GLU A 506 -12.19 17.90 -9.73
CA GLU A 506 -11.94 16.69 -8.93
C GLU A 506 -10.60 15.94 -9.09
N GLU A 507 -9.45 16.62 -9.18
CA GLU A 507 -8.17 15.98 -8.80
C GLU A 507 -7.94 16.15 -7.29
N GLU A 508 -8.01 15.04 -6.53
CA GLU A 508 -7.63 14.98 -5.11
C GLU A 508 -6.16 15.37 -4.89
N GLY A 509 -5.83 16.67 -4.86
CA GLY A 509 -4.62 17.19 -4.19
C GLY A 509 -3.27 16.54 -4.53
N LEU A 510 -3.11 15.93 -5.71
CA LEU A 510 -1.93 15.15 -6.09
C LEU A 510 -0.72 16.07 -6.33
N GLN A 511 0.13 16.21 -5.32
CA GLN A 511 1.39 16.94 -5.45
C GLN A 511 2.56 15.97 -5.58
N LEU A 512 3.39 16.13 -6.62
CA LEU A 512 4.61 15.33 -6.79
C LEU A 512 5.83 16.04 -6.19
N THR A 513 6.76 15.26 -5.65
CA THR A 513 8.08 15.74 -5.21
C THR A 513 9.20 14.81 -5.66
N ARG A 514 10.32 15.41 -6.11
CA ARG A 514 11.57 14.68 -6.36
C ARG A 514 12.43 14.48 -5.11
N HIS A 515 12.04 15.08 -3.98
CA HIS A 515 12.73 14.97 -2.70
C HIS A 515 11.84 14.21 -1.72
N VAL A 516 12.02 12.89 -1.71
CA VAL A 516 11.40 12.00 -0.72
C VAL A 516 12.21 12.11 0.57
N VAL A 517 11.55 12.61 1.60
CA VAL A 517 12.08 12.76 2.95
C VAL A 517 11.03 12.27 3.94
N GLY A 518 11.44 11.52 4.95
CA GLY A 518 10.56 10.98 5.97
C GLY A 518 11.28 9.94 6.81
N THR A 519 10.57 9.33 7.75
CA THR A 519 11.12 8.29 8.62
C THR A 519 10.82 6.90 8.07
N GLN A 520 11.85 6.07 7.93
CA GLN A 520 11.71 4.69 7.45
C GLN A 520 10.76 3.90 8.36
N GLY A 521 9.93 3.04 7.77
CA GLY A 521 8.85 2.32 8.46
C GLY A 521 7.50 3.03 8.44
N TYR A 522 7.47 4.35 8.27
CA TYR A 522 6.25 5.15 8.19
C TYR A 522 5.96 5.71 6.79
N MET A 523 6.96 5.71 5.91
CA MET A 523 6.80 6.22 4.55
C MET A 523 5.96 5.28 3.70
N ALA A 524 4.91 5.84 3.11
CA ALA A 524 4.02 5.12 2.20
C ALA A 524 4.74 4.72 0.89
N PRO A 525 4.42 3.57 0.28
CA PRO A 525 5.11 3.05 -0.89
C PRO A 525 5.07 4.00 -2.08
N GLU A 526 3.93 4.61 -2.40
CA GLU A 526 3.78 5.58 -3.49
C GLU A 526 4.67 6.82 -3.31
N TYR A 527 4.96 7.20 -2.06
CA TYR A 527 5.79 8.34 -1.75
C TYR A 527 7.26 8.00 -1.96
N ILE A 528 7.67 6.79 -1.57
CA ILE A 528 9.04 6.29 -1.80
C ILE A 528 9.29 6.08 -3.30
N GLU A 529 8.34 5.48 -4.00
CA GLU A 529 8.49 5.06 -5.39
C GLU A 529 8.34 6.23 -6.36
N ASN A 530 7.32 7.07 -6.15
CA ASN A 530 6.87 8.06 -7.12
C ASN A 530 6.87 9.49 -6.58
N GLY A 531 7.17 9.68 -5.29
CA GLY A 531 7.17 11.01 -4.68
C GLY A 531 5.78 11.63 -4.59
N VAL A 532 4.72 10.82 -4.56
CA VAL A 532 3.33 11.27 -4.46
C VAL A 532 3.04 11.78 -3.05
N VAL A 533 2.55 13.00 -2.94
CA VAL A 533 2.14 13.63 -1.68
C VAL A 533 0.64 13.89 -1.76
N THR A 534 -0.10 13.17 -0.91
CA THR A 534 -1.54 13.32 -0.69
C THR A 534 -1.84 13.13 0.80
N PRO A 535 -3.04 13.49 1.28
CA PRO A 535 -3.49 13.13 2.64
C PRO A 535 -3.36 11.64 2.98
N LYS A 536 -3.44 10.75 1.97
CA LYS A 536 -3.30 9.30 2.13
C LYS A 536 -1.91 8.85 2.58
N LEU A 537 -0.89 9.70 2.42
CA LEU A 537 0.45 9.47 2.96
C LEU A 537 0.42 9.46 4.49
N ASP A 538 -0.26 10.44 5.09
CA ASP A 538 -0.43 10.51 6.55
C ASP A 538 -1.34 9.39 7.06
N VAL A 539 -2.36 8.98 6.27
CA VAL A 539 -3.21 7.81 6.60
C VAL A 539 -2.36 6.54 6.75
N PHE A 540 -1.42 6.31 5.82
CA PHE A 540 -0.50 5.17 5.90
C PHE A 540 0.36 5.23 7.16
N ALA A 541 1.02 6.37 7.39
CA ALA A 541 1.84 6.55 8.58
C ALA A 541 1.03 6.38 9.87
N PHE A 542 -0.22 6.82 9.90
CA PHE A 542 -1.11 6.63 11.04
C PHE A 542 -1.53 5.16 11.23
N GLY A 543 -1.72 4.43 10.12
CA GLY A 543 -1.87 2.98 10.14
C GLY A 543 -0.73 2.28 10.88
N VAL A 544 0.52 2.68 10.61
CA VAL A 544 1.70 2.17 11.32
C VAL A 544 1.66 2.52 12.81
N VAL A 545 1.31 3.76 13.17
CA VAL A 545 1.15 4.17 14.58
C VAL A 545 0.09 3.34 15.30
N MET A 546 -1.03 3.01 14.67
CA MET A 546 -2.04 2.13 15.26
C MET A 546 -1.48 0.71 15.50
N LEU A 547 -0.61 0.21 14.63
CA LEU A 547 0.08 -1.07 14.85
C LEU A 547 1.07 -1.01 16.01
N GLU A 548 1.79 0.10 16.19
CA GLU A 548 2.64 0.32 17.37
C GLU A 548 1.79 0.35 18.65
N LEU A 549 0.66 1.06 18.65
CA LEU A 549 -0.28 1.10 19.78
C LEU A 549 -0.84 -0.29 20.11
N LEU A 550 -1.15 -1.11 19.11
CA LEU A 550 -1.65 -2.47 19.34
C LEU A 550 -0.57 -3.41 19.88
N SER A 551 0.66 -3.33 19.37
CA SER A 551 1.69 -4.37 19.58
C SER A 551 2.81 -3.99 20.54
N GLY A 552 2.99 -2.70 20.84
CA GLY A 552 4.15 -2.19 21.59
C GLY A 552 5.49 -2.38 20.86
N LYS A 553 5.48 -2.63 19.56
CA LYS A 553 6.69 -2.85 18.75
C LYS A 553 7.04 -1.61 17.95
N GLU A 554 8.33 -1.38 17.74
CA GLU A 554 8.81 -0.32 16.83
C GLU A 554 8.40 -0.57 15.37
N ALA A 555 8.18 0.50 14.62
CA ALA A 555 7.86 0.43 13.19
C ALA A 555 8.91 -0.29 12.32
N THR A 556 10.18 -0.27 12.75
CA THR A 556 11.30 -0.95 12.09
C THR A 556 12.11 -1.74 13.11
N THR A 557 12.18 -3.06 12.97
CA THR A 557 13.07 -3.88 13.83
C THR A 557 14.30 -4.29 13.04
N SER A 558 15.48 -3.93 13.54
CA SER A 558 16.77 -4.38 12.99
C SER A 558 17.16 -5.72 13.57
N PHE A 559 17.54 -6.67 12.72
CA PHE A 559 18.10 -7.95 13.10
C PHE A 559 19.48 -8.15 12.47
N ASN A 560 20.37 -8.79 13.23
CA ASN A 560 21.71 -9.12 12.79
C ASN A 560 21.77 -10.61 12.45
N PHE A 561 22.07 -10.97 11.20
CA PHE A 561 22.39 -12.34 10.82
C PHE A 561 23.88 -12.47 10.55
N ILE A 562 24.49 -13.56 10.99
CA ILE A 562 25.88 -13.87 10.63
C ILE A 562 25.84 -14.58 9.27
N GLY A 563 26.33 -13.91 8.23
CA GLY A 563 26.48 -14.47 6.90
C GLY A 563 27.49 -15.63 6.89
N ASN A 564 27.44 -16.44 5.85
CA ASN A 564 28.34 -17.60 5.69
C ASN A 564 29.83 -17.20 5.63
N ASP A 565 30.16 -15.92 5.41
CA ASP A 565 31.51 -15.36 5.45
C ASP A 565 31.91 -14.82 6.84
N GLY A 566 31.09 -15.07 7.87
CA GLY A 566 31.28 -14.59 9.23
C GLY A 566 30.95 -13.10 9.42
N LYS A 567 30.43 -12.40 8.40
CA LYS A 567 30.06 -10.99 8.52
C LYS A 567 28.63 -10.82 8.97
N THR A 568 28.40 -9.85 9.85
CA THR A 568 27.07 -9.45 10.26
C THR A 568 26.36 -8.70 9.13
N VAL A 569 25.28 -9.28 8.61
CA VAL A 569 24.34 -8.64 7.70
C VAL A 569 23.17 -8.11 8.53
N LYS A 570 22.92 -6.81 8.44
CA LYS A 570 21.74 -6.18 9.03
C LYS A 570 20.55 -6.41 8.11
N GLY A 571 19.51 -7.05 8.61
CA GLY A 571 18.18 -7.10 8.00
C GLY A 571 17.23 -6.20 8.78
N GLU A 572 16.23 -5.63 8.11
CA GLU A 572 15.20 -4.81 8.74
C GLU A 572 13.82 -5.40 8.42
N MET A 573 12.96 -5.51 9.43
CA MET A 573 11.57 -5.90 9.28
C MET A 573 10.66 -4.70 9.54
N LEU A 574 9.71 -4.48 8.64
CA LEU A 574 8.73 -3.41 8.74
C LEU A 574 7.47 -3.92 9.44
N LEU A 575 7.04 -3.24 10.50
CA LEU A 575 5.90 -3.67 11.32
C LEU A 575 4.63 -3.83 10.48
N PHE A 576 4.36 -2.91 9.55
CA PHE A 576 3.17 -2.95 8.70
C PHE A 576 3.10 -4.17 7.77
N VAL A 577 4.23 -4.81 7.46
CA VAL A 577 4.24 -6.04 6.64
C VAL A 577 3.68 -7.22 7.44
N SER A 578 3.85 -7.21 8.77
CA SER A 578 3.42 -8.31 9.63
C SER A 578 1.89 -8.41 9.79
N ILE A 579 1.15 -7.32 9.61
CA ILE A 579 -0.30 -7.29 9.91
C ILE A 579 -1.12 -8.24 9.03
N ASN A 580 -0.71 -8.44 7.77
CA ASN A 580 -1.38 -9.39 6.87
C ASN A 580 -1.26 -10.82 7.42
N GLN A 581 -0.09 -11.20 7.94
CA GLN A 581 0.12 -12.53 8.54
C GLN A 581 -0.73 -12.74 9.80
N VAL A 582 -0.97 -11.66 10.55
CA VAL A 582 -1.80 -11.67 11.76
C VAL A 582 -3.27 -11.86 11.43
N LEU A 583 -3.79 -11.13 10.43
CA LEU A 583 -5.23 -11.04 10.15
C LEU A 583 -5.74 -11.96 9.03
N GLU A 584 -4.88 -12.69 8.32
CA GLU A 584 -5.27 -13.60 7.22
C GLU A 584 -4.99 -15.06 7.55
N GLY A 585 -5.66 -16.01 6.89
CA GLY A 585 -5.46 -17.45 7.10
C GLY A 585 -6.10 -17.99 8.39
N GLU A 586 -5.65 -19.16 8.85
CA GLU A 586 -6.20 -19.81 10.05
C GLU A 586 -5.67 -19.19 11.35
N ASN A 587 -6.37 -19.44 12.47
CA ASN A 587 -5.97 -19.05 13.83
C ASN A 587 -5.75 -17.54 14.04
N VAL A 588 -6.48 -16.68 13.29
CA VAL A 588 -6.41 -15.20 13.42
C VAL A 588 -6.58 -14.74 14.86
N ARG A 589 -7.48 -15.37 15.61
CA ARG A 589 -7.71 -15.05 17.03
C ARG A 589 -6.44 -15.18 17.88
N GLU A 590 -5.71 -16.28 17.73
CA GLU A 590 -4.48 -16.53 18.49
C GLU A 590 -3.33 -15.68 17.99
N LYS A 591 -3.20 -15.52 16.66
CA LYS A 591 -2.19 -14.66 16.06
C LYS A 591 -2.37 -13.21 16.48
N LEU A 592 -3.60 -12.71 16.56
CA LEU A 592 -3.90 -11.39 17.06
C LEU A 592 -3.49 -11.27 18.54
N LYS A 593 -3.89 -12.21 19.40
CA LYS A 593 -3.45 -12.19 20.81
C LYS A 593 -1.93 -12.15 20.98
N ASN A 594 -1.21 -12.90 20.14
CA ASN A 594 0.26 -12.91 20.13
C ASN A 594 0.88 -11.64 19.53
N PHE A 595 0.11 -10.92 18.72
CA PHE A 595 0.51 -9.63 18.15
C PHE A 595 0.30 -8.48 19.14
N ILE A 596 -0.74 -8.55 19.97
CA ILE A 596 -1.05 -7.53 20.98
C ILE A 596 0.04 -7.45 22.04
N ASP A 597 0.32 -6.22 22.46
CA ASP A 597 1.31 -5.88 23.47
C ASP A 597 1.07 -6.66 24.79
N PRO A 598 2.06 -7.45 25.26
CA PRO A 598 1.96 -8.19 26.52
C PRO A 598 1.73 -7.30 27.75
N SER A 599 2.14 -6.02 27.71
CA SER A 599 1.92 -5.06 28.80
C SER A 599 0.45 -4.78 29.08
N LEU A 600 -0.44 -5.03 28.11
CA LEU A 600 -1.88 -4.91 28.31
C LEU A 600 -2.45 -6.07 29.15
N ALA A 601 -1.66 -7.09 29.49
CA ALA A 601 -2.04 -8.19 30.40
C ALA A 601 -3.37 -8.89 30.08
N SER A 602 -3.79 -8.91 28.80
CA SER A 602 -5.12 -9.37 28.35
C SER A 602 -6.31 -8.52 28.83
N GLU A 603 -6.07 -7.34 29.39
CA GLU A 603 -7.08 -6.33 29.75
C GLU A 603 -7.49 -5.51 28.51
N TYR A 604 -8.00 -6.20 27.49
CA TYR A 604 -8.57 -5.57 26.31
C TYR A 604 -9.67 -6.44 25.68
N PRO A 605 -10.73 -5.82 25.11
CA PRO A 605 -11.73 -6.52 24.35
C PRO A 605 -11.18 -6.94 22.98
N LEU A 606 -11.01 -8.25 22.78
CA LEU A 606 -10.38 -8.82 21.58
C LEU A 606 -11.09 -8.41 20.27
N GLU A 607 -12.41 -8.26 20.27
CA GLU A 607 -13.17 -7.83 19.09
C GLU A 607 -12.89 -6.37 18.69
N LEU A 608 -12.67 -5.49 19.67
CA LEU A 608 -12.28 -4.10 19.41
C LEU A 608 -10.81 -4.02 18.99
N ALA A 609 -9.95 -4.86 19.57
CA ALA A 609 -8.57 -5.02 19.12
C ALA A 609 -8.50 -5.51 17.65
N PHE A 610 -9.35 -6.48 17.29
CA PHE A 610 -9.49 -6.93 15.91
C PHE A 610 -9.98 -5.80 14.99
N SER A 611 -10.99 -5.05 15.41
CA SER A 611 -11.52 -3.91 14.64
C SER A 611 -10.47 -2.82 14.40
N MET A 612 -9.69 -2.48 15.43
CA MET A 612 -8.59 -1.51 15.32
C MET A 612 -7.44 -2.05 14.44
N ALA A 613 -7.12 -3.34 14.54
CA ALA A 613 -6.12 -4.00 13.70
C ALA A 613 -6.55 -4.05 12.22
N GLN A 614 -7.83 -4.33 11.96
CA GLN A 614 -8.42 -4.29 10.62
C GLN A 614 -8.35 -2.87 10.04
N LEU A 615 -8.70 -1.85 10.83
CA LEU A 615 -8.59 -0.45 10.40
C LEU A 615 -7.14 -0.09 10.07
N ALA A 616 -6.18 -0.49 10.93
CA ALA A 616 -4.76 -0.29 10.69
C ALA A 616 -4.28 -0.98 9.40
N LYS A 617 -4.71 -2.23 9.15
CA LYS A 617 -4.41 -2.98 7.92
C LYS A 617 -4.86 -2.23 6.67
N ILE A 618 -6.08 -1.67 6.66
CA ILE A 618 -6.59 -0.93 5.50
C ILE A 618 -5.86 0.41 5.35
N CYS A 619 -5.50 1.08 6.44
CA CYS A 619 -4.67 2.30 6.38
C CYS A 619 -3.29 2.05 5.78
N VAL A 620 -2.66 0.90 6.03
CA VAL A 620 -1.34 0.55 5.47
C VAL A 620 -1.42 -0.21 4.14
N ALA A 621 -2.58 -0.18 3.46
CA ALA A 621 -2.72 -0.80 2.15
C ALA A 621 -1.71 -0.21 1.15
N TYR A 622 -1.14 -1.07 0.31
CA TYR A 622 -0.16 -0.64 -0.69
C TYR A 622 -0.78 0.32 -1.69
N ASP A 623 -1.99 0.01 -2.17
CA ASP A 623 -2.76 0.88 -3.04
C ASP A 623 -3.34 2.09 -2.29
N LEU A 624 -3.13 3.28 -2.86
CA LEU A 624 -3.61 4.56 -2.35
C LEU A 624 -5.14 4.61 -2.22
N SER A 625 -5.86 4.11 -3.23
CA SER A 625 -7.32 4.21 -3.31
C SER A 625 -8.02 3.29 -2.31
N SER A 626 -7.34 2.21 -1.92
CA SER A 626 -7.79 1.27 -0.90
C SER A 626 -7.74 1.85 0.51
N ARG A 627 -6.96 2.91 0.75
CA ARG A 627 -6.86 3.52 2.08
C ARG A 627 -8.09 4.38 2.35
N PRO A 628 -8.67 4.35 3.57
CA PRO A 628 -9.78 5.21 3.95
C PRO A 628 -9.37 6.70 3.93
N THR A 629 -10.35 7.61 3.94
CA THR A 629 -10.05 9.00 4.28
C THR A 629 -9.78 9.13 5.78
N MET A 630 -9.08 10.19 6.22
CA MET A 630 -8.93 10.41 7.67
C MET A 630 -10.27 10.65 8.38
N PHE A 631 -11.30 11.12 7.66
CA PHE A 631 -12.65 11.21 8.20
C PHE A 631 -13.23 9.82 8.52
N ASP A 632 -13.10 8.85 7.61
CA ASP A 632 -13.59 7.48 7.84
C ASP A 632 -12.84 6.80 9.00
N VAL A 633 -11.52 7.02 9.07
CA VAL A 633 -10.67 6.52 10.17
C VAL A 633 -11.11 7.13 11.50
N PHE A 634 -11.33 8.44 11.55
CA PHE A 634 -11.81 9.15 12.73
C PHE A 634 -13.17 8.61 13.20
N VAL A 635 -14.13 8.44 12.29
CA VAL A 635 -15.47 7.89 12.62
C VAL A 635 -15.36 6.45 13.14
N SER A 636 -14.48 5.64 12.54
CA SER A 636 -14.27 4.25 12.97
C SER A 636 -13.66 4.18 14.37
N LEU A 637 -12.62 4.99 14.64
CA LEU A 637 -12.00 5.09 15.96
C LEU A 637 -12.94 5.68 17.01
N SER A 638 -13.83 6.62 16.64
CA SER A 638 -14.86 7.13 17.55
C SER A 638 -15.75 6.01 18.09
N LYS A 639 -16.19 5.10 17.21
CA LYS A 639 -17.00 3.93 17.59
C LYS A 639 -16.22 2.94 18.46
N ILE A 640 -14.95 2.68 18.11
CA ILE A 640 -14.07 1.80 18.90
C ILE A 640 -13.82 2.41 20.28
N LEU A 641 -13.59 3.72 20.37
CA LEU A 641 -13.39 4.44 21.62
C LEU A 641 -14.62 4.38 22.50
N SER A 642 -15.80 4.74 21.98
CA SER A 642 -17.05 4.65 22.73
C SER A 642 -17.27 3.24 23.29
N SER A 643 -17.08 2.21 22.46
CA SER A 643 -17.23 0.82 22.88
C SER A 643 -16.17 0.38 23.89
N SER A 644 -14.96 0.94 23.82
CA SER A 644 -13.87 0.66 24.76
C SER A 644 -14.09 1.33 26.11
N LEU A 645 -14.73 2.51 26.14
CA LEU A 645 -15.05 3.21 27.37
C LEU A 645 -16.12 2.47 28.17
N ASP A 646 -17.12 1.93 27.48
CA ASP A 646 -18.24 1.16 28.06
C ASP A 646 -17.81 -0.26 28.50
N TRP A 647 -16.66 -0.75 28.04
CA TRP A 647 -16.14 -2.06 28.41
C TRP A 647 -15.54 -2.04 29.83
N ASP A 648 -15.93 -3.01 30.66
CA ASP A 648 -15.36 -3.26 31.98
C ASP A 648 -14.60 -4.61 31.95
N PRO A 649 -13.32 -4.67 32.40
CA PRO A 649 -12.46 -5.85 32.29
C PRO A 649 -12.97 -7.14 32.95
#